data_AF-A0A954LLK8-F1
#
_entry.id   AF-A0A954LLK8-F1
#
_cell.length_a   1.000
_cell.length_b   1.000
_cell.length_c   1.000
_cell.angle_alpha   90.00
_cell.angle_beta   90.00
_cell.angle_gamma   90.00
#
_symmetry.space_group_name_H-M   'P 1'
#
loop_
_entity.id
_entity.type
_entity.pdbx_description
1 polymer ?
#
loop_
_entity_poly.entity_id
_entity_poly.type
_entity_poly.pdbx_seq_one_letter_code
_entity_poly.pdbx_strand_id
1 'polypeptide(L)'
;MSLTDWATPNEDAKDRPRDPVFVHAHKRFGKLLEKAVPNAAGHAEFEVLAKGKKALAAARKNWVMGLVDQLGSGGLVGAGVAIAELESKTSRTTYREFPEAYKKLKAVQLAPVLGRTLAGGIVDEYGWPIAEEVVGRLSNNGKQEVSVYGRFPFLMITDGLNVVVVDSDKIVLEHELKLPKKCELEDLQFYDGQLCVYYKTANYDSKVYWSGNPKKVTERWHYGRDHVTGAAVDLPDGGTFNGRKTIHAGDVDDVHNPHKFVYDGEHFWTLSYREEGEWFREIDPQSGKEGRWSMPSFFEDFLSDGGELLEGACELLHMGDIVDGSPLGSRDGKIGWRTRKNKSGAIECEGIDGRSWKVKNKLGDLVDEGLLELDAHTPTGLLNQPGTSELLPITGNFGWSWGWNDVVEIWEPTGTYALARWEEDLGDYNRGLITALPPMYWHLLSVRDEKTSKKLRSISDAQAKKLLGAVMEDLQLSDEIEDPLSDLPKTETAIKNWLKSLSHFRLQRGLLGVIYHAGEQAERLANLLINCDPEGEDAFSFDPEMEAVVGPAMDVFNIYYWGDLEPLFPHLGEVMGYITGKNKSPRISSPPIDWWELLENIDARIWCGFFEAQEKEEAWLTFLEHFANLGILDLPGRFRYLEGEFEGKAPVNTKSRKTDEDWLGYHDQGNIYFLQQQWGENWKILEYAPDGKFHLVPKYQIEEETVYEPSWNGETIREFVRLARENEKPFLSPERLESFADQLAITPAEAGLVWFGFPNFNNYDK
;
A
#
# COMPACT_ATOMS: atom_id res chain seq x y z
N MET A 1 -10.64 3.28 22.19
CA MET A 1 -12.04 3.74 22.07
C MET A 1 -12.08 4.66 20.87
N SER A 2 -12.78 4.25 19.82
CA SER A 2 -12.90 5.02 18.58
C SER A 2 -13.79 6.25 18.79
N LEU A 3 -13.74 7.20 17.85
CA LEU A 3 -14.65 8.35 17.88
C LEU A 3 -16.10 7.90 17.65
N THR A 4 -16.32 6.84 16.86
CA THR A 4 -17.61 6.18 16.65
C THR A 4 -18.15 5.60 17.97
N ASP A 5 -17.36 4.79 18.68
CA ASP A 5 -17.73 4.22 20.00
C ASP A 5 -18.13 5.31 20.99
N TRP A 6 -17.40 6.43 20.96
CA TRP A 6 -17.69 7.56 21.83
C TRP A 6 -19.00 8.24 21.43
N ALA A 7 -19.27 8.41 20.13
CA ALA A 7 -20.48 9.05 19.64
C ALA A 7 -21.74 8.21 19.88
N THR A 8 -21.60 6.88 19.96
CA THR A 8 -22.66 5.92 20.29
C THR A 8 -23.14 6.11 21.74
N PRO A 9 -24.43 6.43 21.98
CA PRO A 9 -24.95 6.57 23.33
C PRO A 9 -25.05 5.21 24.04
N ASN A 10 -24.70 5.15 25.33
CA ASN A 10 -25.01 3.98 26.16
C ASN A 10 -26.53 3.78 26.26
N GLU A 11 -26.99 2.56 26.50
CA GLU A 11 -28.42 2.24 26.62
C GLU A 11 -29.13 3.10 27.69
N ASP A 12 -28.47 3.32 28.83
CA ASP A 12 -28.98 4.17 29.93
C ASP A 12 -28.98 5.68 29.62
N ALA A 13 -28.47 6.09 28.45
CA ALA A 13 -28.25 7.47 28.06
C ALA A 13 -28.66 7.77 26.60
N LYS A 14 -29.56 6.96 26.01
CA LYS A 14 -30.07 7.17 24.63
C LYS A 14 -30.62 8.60 24.40
N ASP A 15 -31.19 9.22 25.43
CA ASP A 15 -31.74 10.59 25.37
C ASP A 15 -30.72 11.73 25.57
N ARG A 16 -29.43 11.40 25.74
CA ARG A 16 -28.36 12.39 25.94
C ARG A 16 -27.41 12.39 24.74
N PRO A 17 -27.69 13.18 23.69
CA PRO A 17 -26.82 13.22 22.51
C PRO A 17 -25.40 13.65 22.91
N ARG A 18 -24.42 12.80 22.59
CA ARG A 18 -23.00 13.07 22.81
C ARG A 18 -22.47 13.99 21.71
N ASP A 19 -22.62 15.30 21.89
CA ASP A 19 -21.97 16.35 21.09
C ASP A 19 -20.81 16.96 21.88
N PRO A 20 -19.54 16.78 21.46
CA PRO A 20 -18.35 17.13 22.25
C PRO A 20 -18.04 18.64 22.25
N VAL A 21 -19.05 19.50 22.43
CA VAL A 21 -18.95 20.97 22.31
C VAL A 21 -17.85 21.56 23.20
N PHE A 22 -17.74 21.09 24.46
CA PHE A 22 -16.70 21.56 25.38
C PHE A 22 -15.30 21.02 25.05
N VAL A 23 -15.21 19.80 24.51
CA VAL A 23 -13.94 19.19 24.08
C VAL A 23 -13.42 19.95 22.86
N HIS A 24 -14.29 20.19 21.87
CA HIS A 24 -13.97 20.96 20.66
C HIS A 24 -13.53 22.38 20.99
N ALA A 25 -14.19 23.07 21.93
CA ALA A 25 -13.80 24.41 22.37
C ALA A 25 -12.46 24.45 23.14
N HIS A 26 -11.97 23.32 23.65
CA HIS A 26 -10.75 23.28 24.43
C HIS A 26 -9.49 23.26 23.55
N LYS A 27 -8.55 24.19 23.76
CA LYS A 27 -7.36 24.39 22.92
C LYS A 27 -6.52 23.11 22.65
N ARG A 28 -6.41 22.22 23.64
CA ARG A 28 -5.64 20.97 23.50
C ARG A 28 -6.49 19.80 23.00
N PHE A 29 -7.74 19.69 23.49
CA PHE A 29 -8.57 18.51 23.22
C PHE A 29 -9.37 18.64 21.93
N GLY A 30 -9.66 19.86 21.47
CA GLY A 30 -10.26 20.12 20.17
C GLY A 30 -9.38 19.63 19.03
N LYS A 31 -8.06 19.83 19.13
CA LYS A 31 -7.10 19.28 18.15
C LYS A 31 -7.06 17.76 18.14
N LEU A 32 -7.18 17.12 19.31
CA LEU A 32 -7.25 15.66 19.39
C LEU A 32 -8.55 15.12 18.81
N LEU A 33 -9.67 15.83 19.02
CA LEU A 33 -10.94 15.52 18.38
C LEU A 33 -10.82 15.61 16.85
N GLU A 34 -10.25 16.69 16.33
CA GLU A 34 -9.99 16.86 14.88
C GLU A 34 -9.08 15.76 14.33
N LYS A 35 -8.02 15.36 15.06
CA LYS A 35 -7.14 14.23 14.69
C LYS A 35 -7.87 12.88 14.69
N ALA A 36 -8.96 12.72 15.44
CA ALA A 36 -9.73 11.48 15.50
C ALA A 36 -10.80 11.39 14.41
N VAL A 37 -11.16 12.51 13.76
CA VAL A 37 -12.15 12.56 12.67
C VAL A 37 -11.81 11.65 11.48
N PRO A 38 -10.57 11.61 10.94
CA PRO A 38 -10.24 10.78 9.78
C PRO A 38 -10.60 9.30 9.97
N ASN A 39 -10.48 8.79 11.20
CA ASN A 39 -10.76 7.40 11.53
C ASN A 39 -12.27 7.08 11.66
N ALA A 40 -13.16 8.05 11.41
CA ALA A 40 -14.60 7.87 11.58
C ALA A 40 -15.43 8.58 10.49
N ALA A 41 -14.98 9.74 9.99
CA ALA A 41 -15.67 10.45 8.92
C ALA A 41 -15.73 9.61 7.64
N GLY A 42 -16.84 9.74 6.90
CA GLY A 42 -17.11 8.90 5.73
C GLY A 42 -17.72 7.54 6.07
N HIS A 43 -17.54 7.01 7.29
CA HIS A 43 -18.22 5.79 7.71
C HIS A 43 -19.68 6.09 8.06
N ALA A 44 -20.60 5.29 7.51
CA ALA A 44 -22.03 5.51 7.61
C ALA A 44 -22.54 5.64 9.07
N GLU A 45 -22.12 4.74 9.96
CA GLU A 45 -22.48 4.75 11.37
C GLU A 45 -22.13 6.09 12.04
N PHE A 46 -20.92 6.59 11.79
CA PHE A 46 -20.48 7.86 12.34
C PHE A 46 -21.24 9.03 11.72
N GLU A 47 -21.51 9.02 10.41
CA GLU A 47 -22.26 10.07 9.74
C GLU A 47 -23.70 10.18 10.29
N VAL A 48 -24.36 9.06 10.57
CA VAL A 48 -25.65 9.02 11.29
C VAL A 48 -25.52 9.65 12.67
N LEU A 49 -24.53 9.21 13.44
CA LEU A 49 -24.30 9.69 14.81
C LEU A 49 -23.91 11.16 14.84
N ALA A 50 -23.25 11.70 13.82
CA ALA A 50 -22.79 13.09 13.75
C ALA A 50 -23.89 14.06 13.32
N LYS A 51 -24.97 13.57 12.69
CA LYS A 51 -26.08 14.37 12.17
C LYS A 51 -26.66 15.31 13.24
N GLY A 52 -26.65 16.60 12.96
CA GLY A 52 -27.17 17.64 13.86
C GLY A 52 -26.26 18.00 15.06
N LYS A 53 -25.07 17.38 15.20
CA LYS A 53 -24.11 17.69 16.27
C LYS A 53 -23.10 18.74 15.80
N LYS A 54 -23.12 19.91 16.43
CA LYS A 54 -22.38 21.10 15.96
C LYS A 54 -20.87 20.95 16.11
N ALA A 55 -20.40 20.30 17.17
CA ALA A 55 -18.96 20.16 17.40
C ALA A 55 -18.33 19.15 16.43
N LEU A 56 -19.04 18.07 16.11
CA LEU A 56 -18.58 17.09 15.12
C LEU A 56 -18.60 17.67 13.71
N ALA A 57 -19.65 18.40 13.32
CA ALA A 57 -19.68 19.10 12.04
C ALA A 57 -18.54 20.13 11.91
N ALA A 58 -18.23 20.86 12.98
CA ALA A 58 -17.11 21.81 12.99
C ALA A 58 -15.74 21.10 12.86
N ALA A 59 -15.53 20.00 13.59
CA ALA A 59 -14.31 19.21 13.50
C ALA A 59 -14.13 18.58 12.11
N ARG A 60 -15.19 18.01 11.53
CA ARG A 60 -15.22 17.49 10.14
C ARG A 60 -14.88 18.56 9.13
N LYS A 61 -15.53 19.72 9.21
CA LYS A 61 -15.22 20.86 8.35
C LYS A 61 -13.75 21.28 8.45
N ASN A 62 -13.19 21.38 9.65
CA ASN A 62 -11.78 21.76 9.83
C ASN A 62 -10.84 20.72 9.22
N TRP A 63 -11.15 19.43 9.38
CA TRP A 63 -10.40 18.34 8.77
C TRP A 63 -10.46 18.39 7.23
N VAL A 64 -11.65 18.47 6.63
CA VAL A 64 -11.81 18.59 5.15
C VAL A 64 -11.07 19.82 4.62
N MET A 65 -11.20 20.97 5.31
CA MET A 65 -10.48 22.19 4.94
C MET A 65 -8.95 22.02 5.03
N GLY A 66 -8.47 21.25 6.01
CA GLY A 66 -7.07 20.88 6.18
C GLY A 66 -6.55 19.99 5.04
N LEU A 67 -7.34 19.00 4.60
CA LEU A 67 -7.03 18.19 3.41
C LEU A 67 -6.93 19.07 2.16
N VAL A 68 -7.88 19.98 1.96
CA VAL A 68 -7.85 20.93 0.83
C VAL A 68 -6.64 21.87 0.90
N ASP A 69 -6.22 22.31 2.08
CA ASP A 69 -4.97 23.07 2.25
C ASP A 69 -3.75 22.24 1.86
N GLN A 70 -3.69 20.98 2.31
CA GLN A 70 -2.59 20.07 2.03
C GLN A 70 -2.39 19.84 0.53
N LEU A 71 -3.48 19.75 -0.26
CA LEU A 71 -3.40 19.65 -1.73
C LEU A 71 -2.59 20.78 -2.36
N GLY A 72 -2.68 22.00 -1.82
CA GLY A 72 -2.08 23.20 -2.40
C GLY A 72 -0.73 23.61 -1.81
N SER A 73 -0.38 23.14 -0.59
CA SER A 73 0.75 23.69 0.18
C SER A 73 2.03 22.85 0.17
N GLY A 74 1.97 21.55 -0.15
CA GLY A 74 3.11 20.61 -0.09
C GLY A 74 3.69 20.21 -1.44
N GLY A 75 4.35 19.05 -1.48
CA GLY A 75 4.75 18.31 -2.69
C GLY A 75 3.68 17.31 -3.15
N LEU A 76 3.99 16.58 -4.23
CA LEU A 76 3.03 15.65 -4.87
C LEU A 76 2.62 14.49 -3.97
N VAL A 77 3.51 14.00 -3.10
CA VAL A 77 3.18 12.96 -2.11
C VAL A 77 2.00 13.39 -1.24
N GLY A 78 2.09 14.57 -0.64
CA GLY A 78 1.04 15.11 0.22
C GLY A 78 -0.26 15.40 -0.53
N ALA A 79 -0.16 15.80 -1.80
CA ALA A 79 -1.33 16.01 -2.65
C ALA A 79 -2.02 14.68 -2.99
N GLY A 80 -1.27 13.64 -3.38
CA GLY A 80 -1.83 12.32 -3.68
C GLY A 80 -2.54 11.70 -2.48
N VAL A 81 -1.97 11.81 -1.28
CA VAL A 81 -2.61 11.38 -0.03
C VAL A 81 -3.91 12.14 0.22
N ALA A 82 -3.88 13.49 0.10
CA ALA A 82 -5.07 14.29 0.33
C ALA A 82 -6.17 14.04 -0.73
N ILE A 83 -5.83 13.75 -1.99
CA ILE A 83 -6.80 13.35 -3.01
C ILE A 83 -7.44 12.02 -2.63
N ALA A 84 -6.64 11.00 -2.27
CA ALA A 84 -7.14 9.69 -1.90
C ALA A 84 -8.12 9.76 -0.72
N GLU A 85 -7.76 10.51 0.33
CA GLU A 85 -8.63 10.76 1.49
C GLU A 85 -9.93 11.48 1.12
N LEU A 86 -9.85 12.49 0.25
CA LEU A 86 -11.05 13.20 -0.19
C LEU A 86 -11.95 12.33 -1.07
N GLU A 87 -11.39 11.49 -1.93
CA GLU A 87 -12.13 10.54 -2.76
C GLU A 87 -12.84 9.49 -1.91
N SER A 88 -12.18 8.92 -0.91
CA SER A 88 -12.77 7.85 -0.08
C SER A 88 -13.72 8.36 1.01
N LYS A 89 -13.50 9.58 1.54
CA LYS A 89 -14.24 10.07 2.72
C LYS A 89 -15.15 11.27 2.48
N THR A 90 -15.25 11.80 1.26
CA THR A 90 -16.17 12.91 0.94
C THR A 90 -17.17 12.59 -0.16
N SER A 91 -18.30 13.28 -0.13
CA SER A 91 -19.38 13.12 -1.10
C SER A 91 -20.02 14.47 -1.44
N ARG A 92 -20.98 14.49 -2.39
CA ARG A 92 -21.80 15.70 -2.64
C ARG A 92 -22.46 16.21 -1.36
N THR A 93 -22.94 15.32 -0.49
CA THR A 93 -23.55 15.67 0.79
C THR A 93 -22.56 16.40 1.70
N THR A 94 -21.32 15.92 1.79
CA THR A 94 -20.25 16.60 2.54
C THR A 94 -20.04 18.04 2.05
N TYR A 95 -20.04 18.26 0.73
CA TYR A 95 -19.84 19.60 0.17
C TYR A 95 -21.09 20.47 0.12
N ARG A 96 -22.30 19.90 0.17
CA ARG A 96 -23.54 20.64 0.45
C ARG A 96 -23.55 21.14 1.89
N GLU A 97 -23.03 20.35 2.83
CA GLU A 97 -22.84 20.74 4.23
C GLU A 97 -21.73 21.81 4.37
N PHE A 98 -20.63 21.68 3.60
CA PHE A 98 -19.46 22.57 3.65
C PHE A 98 -19.13 23.21 2.28
N PRO A 99 -19.99 24.09 1.73
CA PRO A 99 -19.82 24.64 0.37
C PRO A 99 -18.54 25.46 0.18
N GLU A 100 -18.02 26.09 1.25
CA GLU A 100 -16.73 26.77 1.25
C GLU A 100 -15.54 25.83 0.99
N ALA A 101 -15.63 24.56 1.43
CA ALA A 101 -14.58 23.57 1.18
C ALA A 101 -14.53 23.22 -0.31
N TYR A 102 -15.69 23.01 -0.95
CA TYR A 102 -15.77 22.75 -2.39
C TYR A 102 -15.25 23.93 -3.21
N LYS A 103 -15.63 25.16 -2.84
CA LYS A 103 -15.13 26.38 -3.49
C LYS A 103 -13.60 26.47 -3.43
N LYS A 104 -13.01 26.08 -2.28
CA LYS A 104 -11.56 26.08 -2.09
C LYS A 104 -10.89 24.94 -2.88
N LEU A 105 -11.48 23.75 -2.87
CA LEU A 105 -11.04 22.59 -3.65
C LEU A 105 -10.95 22.93 -5.14
N LYS A 106 -11.98 23.58 -5.69
CA LYS A 106 -12.03 24.04 -7.09
C LYS A 106 -10.95 25.07 -7.45
N ALA A 107 -10.40 25.77 -6.46
CA ALA A 107 -9.36 26.77 -6.65
C ALA A 107 -7.93 26.20 -6.56
N VAL A 108 -7.77 24.93 -6.18
CA VAL A 108 -6.46 24.27 -6.07
C VAL A 108 -5.80 24.18 -7.45
N GLN A 109 -4.48 24.41 -7.47
CA GLN A 109 -3.65 24.27 -8.67
C GLN A 109 -2.51 23.30 -8.38
N LEU A 110 -2.42 22.20 -9.13
CA LEU A 110 -1.36 21.20 -8.98
C LEU A 110 -0.05 21.58 -9.68
N ALA A 111 -0.06 22.54 -10.60
CA ALA A 111 1.17 22.97 -11.28
C ALA A 111 2.23 23.53 -10.30
N PRO A 112 1.91 24.42 -9.34
CA PRO A 112 2.86 24.81 -8.28
C PRO A 112 3.32 23.65 -7.38
N VAL A 113 2.47 22.64 -7.17
CA VAL A 113 2.81 21.44 -6.39
C VAL A 113 3.89 20.63 -7.12
N LEU A 114 3.68 20.35 -8.42
CA LEU A 114 4.69 19.73 -9.28
C LEU A 114 5.99 20.55 -9.31
N GLY A 115 5.87 21.88 -9.41
CA GLY A 115 7.01 22.80 -9.36
C GLY A 115 7.85 22.63 -8.09
N ARG A 116 7.22 22.60 -6.91
CA ARG A 116 7.91 22.39 -5.63
C ARG A 116 8.54 21.00 -5.53
N THR A 117 7.87 19.95 -6.00
CA THR A 117 8.43 18.59 -6.03
C THR A 117 9.72 18.54 -6.86
N LEU A 118 9.69 19.04 -8.10
CA LEU A 118 10.86 19.06 -8.98
C LEU A 118 11.97 19.99 -8.46
N ALA A 119 11.61 21.14 -7.86
CA ALA A 119 12.56 22.06 -7.25
C ALA A 119 13.17 21.54 -5.94
N GLY A 120 12.51 20.60 -5.26
CA GLY A 120 13.00 19.91 -4.07
C GLY A 120 13.85 18.68 -4.39
N GLY A 121 13.63 18.06 -5.55
CA GLY A 121 14.53 17.09 -6.18
C GLY A 121 13.99 15.68 -6.15
N ILE A 122 14.58 14.83 -6.99
CA ILE A 122 14.15 13.45 -7.22
C ILE A 122 15.34 12.50 -7.03
N VAL A 123 15.08 11.29 -6.55
CA VAL A 123 16.14 10.28 -6.35
C VAL A 123 16.82 9.88 -7.68
N ASP A 124 16.12 10.06 -8.79
CA ASP A 124 16.65 9.77 -10.13
C ASP A 124 17.69 10.80 -10.62
N GLU A 125 17.97 11.86 -9.85
CA GLU A 125 19.16 12.71 -10.04
C GLU A 125 20.46 11.95 -9.72
N TYR A 126 20.36 10.83 -9.01
CA TYR A 126 21.46 9.96 -8.63
C TYR A 126 21.43 8.63 -9.40
N GLY A 127 22.60 8.00 -9.53
CA GLY A 127 22.76 6.70 -10.15
C GLY A 127 23.98 5.95 -9.65
N TRP A 128 24.01 4.65 -9.95
CA TRP A 128 25.12 3.76 -9.66
C TRP A 128 25.73 3.29 -10.99
N PRO A 129 26.78 3.98 -11.51
CA PRO A 129 27.22 3.80 -12.88
C PRO A 129 27.56 2.36 -13.28
N ILE A 130 28.31 1.63 -12.43
CA ILE A 130 28.72 0.26 -12.73
C ILE A 130 27.54 -0.72 -12.69
N ALA A 131 26.62 -0.58 -11.72
CA ALA A 131 25.44 -1.42 -11.63
C ALA A 131 24.49 -1.18 -12.82
N GLU A 132 24.34 0.08 -13.24
CA GLU A 132 23.56 0.42 -14.43
C GLU A 132 24.16 -0.08 -15.74
N GLU A 133 25.48 -0.06 -15.87
CA GLU A 133 26.18 -0.68 -17.00
C GLU A 133 25.86 -2.17 -17.07
N VAL A 134 25.94 -2.87 -15.93
CA VAL A 134 25.66 -4.31 -15.84
C VAL A 134 24.20 -4.63 -16.16
N VAL A 135 23.24 -3.88 -15.61
CA VAL A 135 21.82 -4.02 -16.00
C VAL A 135 21.63 -3.78 -17.49
N GLY A 136 22.30 -2.78 -18.06
CA GLY A 136 22.27 -2.52 -19.50
C GLY A 136 22.80 -3.68 -20.35
N ARG A 137 23.85 -4.37 -19.87
CA ARG A 137 24.42 -5.57 -20.51
C ARG A 137 23.47 -6.77 -20.45
N LEU A 138 22.82 -6.99 -19.31
CA LEU A 138 21.99 -8.18 -19.05
C LEU A 138 20.56 -8.05 -19.58
N SER A 139 19.97 -6.85 -19.55
CA SER A 139 18.55 -6.64 -19.88
C SER A 139 18.24 -6.58 -21.40
N ASN A 140 19.23 -6.79 -22.29
CA ASN A 140 19.10 -6.69 -23.76
C ASN A 140 18.17 -5.54 -24.23
N ASN A 141 18.50 -4.30 -23.83
CA ASN A 141 17.70 -3.10 -24.09
C ASN A 141 16.32 -3.05 -23.38
N GLY A 142 16.22 -3.57 -22.15
CA GLY A 142 14.97 -3.49 -21.35
C GLY A 142 13.93 -4.55 -21.69
N LYS A 143 14.30 -5.58 -22.47
CA LYS A 143 13.39 -6.65 -22.91
C LYS A 143 13.48 -7.91 -22.06
N GLN A 144 14.60 -8.08 -21.37
CA GLN A 144 14.80 -9.20 -20.45
C GLN A 144 14.72 -8.67 -19.03
N GLU A 145 13.91 -9.34 -18.22
CA GLU A 145 13.82 -9.09 -16.79
C GLU A 145 15.15 -9.43 -16.13
N VAL A 146 15.55 -8.57 -15.19
CA VAL A 146 16.79 -8.73 -14.44
C VAL A 146 16.43 -8.70 -12.97
N SER A 147 16.84 -9.72 -12.24
CA SER A 147 16.69 -9.78 -10.79
C SER A 147 17.94 -9.25 -10.11
N VAL A 148 17.75 -8.65 -8.94
CA VAL A 148 18.82 -8.06 -8.14
C VAL A 148 18.79 -8.67 -6.75
N TYR A 149 19.96 -9.09 -6.30
CA TYR A 149 20.21 -9.57 -4.95
C TYR A 149 21.36 -8.77 -4.34
N GLY A 150 21.51 -8.69 -3.03
CA GLY A 150 22.64 -7.96 -2.49
C GLY A 150 22.81 -7.95 -0.98
N ARG A 151 24.06 -7.70 -0.59
CA ARG A 151 24.47 -7.28 0.76
C ARG A 151 25.49 -6.18 0.61
N PHE A 152 25.23 -5.03 1.22
CA PHE A 152 26.09 -3.87 1.03
C PHE A 152 27.53 -4.23 1.42
N PRO A 153 28.53 -3.96 0.55
CA PRO A 153 28.46 -3.11 -0.64
C PRO A 153 28.21 -3.86 -1.96
N PHE A 154 28.07 -5.19 -1.93
CA PHE A 154 27.95 -6.02 -3.11
C PHE A 154 26.52 -6.14 -3.62
N LEU A 155 26.36 -6.03 -4.94
CA LEU A 155 25.10 -6.25 -5.64
C LEU A 155 25.29 -7.35 -6.69
N MET A 156 24.42 -8.35 -6.67
CA MET A 156 24.38 -9.47 -7.61
C MET A 156 23.23 -9.26 -8.57
N ILE A 157 23.56 -9.06 -9.85
CA ILE A 157 22.60 -8.74 -10.90
C ILE A 157 22.52 -9.95 -11.84
N THR A 158 21.32 -10.45 -12.12
CA THR A 158 21.12 -11.70 -12.88
C THR A 158 20.00 -11.63 -13.90
N ASP A 159 20.22 -12.25 -15.06
CA ASP A 159 19.22 -12.45 -16.13
C ASP A 159 18.56 -13.84 -16.06
N GLY A 160 18.80 -14.59 -14.96
CA GLY A 160 18.38 -15.97 -14.75
C GLY A 160 19.36 -17.02 -15.29
N LEU A 161 20.38 -16.61 -16.05
CA LEU A 161 21.42 -17.49 -16.62
C LEU A 161 22.83 -17.10 -16.17
N ASN A 162 23.10 -15.81 -16.05
CA ASN A 162 24.39 -15.24 -15.67
C ASN A 162 24.20 -14.30 -14.49
N VAL A 163 25.07 -14.41 -13.50
CA VAL A 163 25.17 -13.49 -12.36
C VAL A 163 26.42 -12.65 -12.52
N VAL A 164 26.27 -11.33 -12.40
CA VAL A 164 27.37 -10.38 -12.32
C VAL A 164 27.33 -9.73 -10.95
N VAL A 165 28.43 -9.85 -10.20
CA VAL A 165 28.59 -9.24 -8.88
C VAL A 165 29.36 -7.94 -9.04
N VAL A 166 28.76 -6.83 -8.60
CA VAL A 166 29.37 -5.51 -8.58
C VAL A 166 29.65 -5.08 -7.15
N ASP A 167 30.78 -4.42 -6.96
CA ASP A 167 31.13 -3.61 -5.79
C ASP A 167 30.82 -2.13 -6.14
N SER A 168 31.27 -1.19 -5.31
CA SER A 168 31.10 0.26 -5.48
C SER A 168 31.36 0.79 -6.90
N ASP A 169 32.46 0.39 -7.56
CA ASP A 169 32.85 0.94 -8.86
C ASP A 169 33.31 -0.10 -9.91
N LYS A 170 33.29 -1.40 -9.56
CA LYS A 170 33.87 -2.46 -10.38
C LYS A 170 33.05 -3.75 -10.31
N ILE A 171 33.23 -4.59 -11.34
CA ILE A 171 32.75 -5.97 -11.34
C ILE A 171 33.78 -6.82 -10.60
N VAL A 172 33.33 -7.59 -9.61
CA VAL A 172 34.19 -8.47 -8.79
C VAL A 172 34.05 -9.95 -9.15
N LEU A 173 32.94 -10.35 -9.76
CA LEU A 173 32.73 -11.72 -10.24
C LEU A 173 31.71 -11.76 -11.39
N GLU A 174 31.94 -12.64 -12.37
CA GLU A 174 30.92 -13.08 -13.33
C GLU A 174 30.78 -14.60 -13.23
N HIS A 175 29.54 -15.10 -13.18
CA HIS A 175 29.26 -16.53 -13.01
C HIS A 175 28.06 -16.97 -13.85
N GLU A 176 28.25 -18.02 -14.65
CA GLU A 176 27.14 -18.70 -15.34
C GLU A 176 26.47 -19.70 -14.40
N LEU A 177 25.18 -19.50 -14.13
CA LEU A 177 24.38 -20.32 -13.23
C LEU A 177 24.34 -21.79 -13.67
N LYS A 178 24.60 -22.70 -12.73
CA LYS A 178 24.57 -24.15 -12.94
C LYS A 178 23.32 -24.78 -12.33
N LEU A 179 22.15 -24.31 -12.76
CA LEU A 179 20.85 -24.81 -12.30
C LEU A 179 20.42 -26.07 -13.08
N PRO A 180 19.93 -27.12 -12.41
CA PRO A 180 19.27 -28.24 -13.10
C PRO A 180 17.99 -27.81 -13.82
N LYS A 181 17.48 -28.65 -14.73
CA LYS A 181 16.19 -28.40 -15.39
C LYS A 181 15.06 -28.33 -14.37
N LYS A 182 14.07 -27.46 -14.60
CA LYS A 182 12.88 -27.29 -13.74
C LYS A 182 13.25 -26.95 -12.29
N CYS A 183 14.19 -26.02 -12.13
CA CYS A 183 14.54 -25.44 -10.85
C CYS A 183 14.30 -23.93 -10.93
N GLU A 184 14.06 -23.33 -9.78
CA GLU A 184 13.82 -21.91 -9.59
C GLU A 184 14.97 -21.33 -8.76
N LEU A 185 15.50 -20.16 -9.15
CA LEU A 185 16.50 -19.47 -8.35
C LEU A 185 15.82 -18.89 -7.11
N GLU A 186 16.29 -19.22 -5.91
CA GLU A 186 15.71 -18.68 -4.66
C GLU A 186 16.49 -17.48 -4.15
N ASP A 187 17.83 -17.56 -4.10
CA ASP A 187 18.67 -16.51 -3.51
C ASP A 187 20.11 -16.56 -4.01
N LEU A 188 20.79 -15.42 -3.94
CA LEU A 188 22.20 -15.24 -4.27
C LEU A 188 22.88 -14.49 -3.12
N GLN A 189 24.01 -15.03 -2.66
CA GLN A 189 24.83 -14.41 -1.62
C GLN A 189 26.29 -14.34 -2.07
N PHE A 190 27.00 -13.27 -1.74
CA PHE A 190 28.42 -13.10 -2.08
C PHE A 190 29.27 -12.95 -0.83
N TYR A 191 30.16 -13.91 -0.60
CA TYR A 191 31.04 -13.96 0.56
C TYR A 191 32.38 -14.59 0.18
N ASP A 192 33.46 -14.11 0.78
CA ASP A 192 34.81 -14.64 0.63
C ASP A 192 35.23 -14.77 -0.85
N GLY A 193 34.84 -13.78 -1.66
CA GLY A 193 35.10 -13.73 -3.09
C GLY A 193 34.33 -14.76 -3.94
N GLN A 194 33.35 -15.48 -3.37
CA GLN A 194 32.55 -16.47 -4.09
C GLN A 194 31.05 -16.22 -3.97
N LEU A 195 30.34 -16.66 -5.02
CA LEU A 195 28.88 -16.61 -5.07
C LEU A 195 28.33 -17.92 -4.49
N CYS A 196 27.44 -17.81 -3.52
CA CYS A 196 26.62 -18.88 -2.99
C CYS A 196 25.23 -18.79 -3.63
N VAL A 197 24.79 -19.86 -4.29
CA VAL A 197 23.57 -19.90 -5.10
C VAL A 197 22.58 -20.85 -4.48
N TYR A 198 21.42 -20.34 -4.10
CA TYR A 198 20.28 -21.10 -3.60
C TYR A 198 19.26 -21.29 -4.70
N TYR A 199 18.74 -22.50 -4.84
CA TYR A 199 17.70 -22.81 -5.80
C TYR A 199 16.75 -23.88 -5.29
N LYS A 200 15.50 -23.80 -5.74
CA LYS A 200 14.44 -24.75 -5.46
C LYS A 200 14.33 -25.75 -6.58
N THR A 201 14.16 -27.02 -6.23
CA THR A 201 13.81 -28.06 -7.21
C THR A 201 12.30 -28.13 -7.43
N ALA A 202 11.86 -28.83 -8.49
CA ALA A 202 10.45 -29.11 -8.75
C ALA A 202 9.71 -29.84 -7.59
N ASN A 203 10.43 -30.47 -6.67
CA ASN A 203 9.86 -31.12 -5.48
C ASN A 203 9.89 -30.22 -4.24
N TYR A 204 10.14 -28.92 -4.41
CA TYR A 204 10.24 -27.93 -3.34
C TYR A 204 11.45 -28.11 -2.40
N ASP A 205 12.44 -28.95 -2.78
CA ASP A 205 13.71 -29.05 -2.03
C ASP A 205 14.61 -27.85 -2.35
N SER A 206 15.06 -27.13 -1.31
CA SER A 206 16.09 -26.08 -1.42
C SER A 206 17.49 -26.69 -1.46
N LYS A 207 18.28 -26.26 -2.44
CA LYS A 207 19.65 -26.72 -2.71
C LYS A 207 20.58 -25.52 -2.78
N VAL A 208 21.84 -25.73 -2.40
CA VAL A 208 22.88 -24.69 -2.43
C VAL A 208 24.17 -25.18 -3.04
N TYR A 209 24.85 -24.32 -3.81
CA TYR A 209 26.23 -24.54 -4.25
C TYR A 209 27.05 -23.25 -4.23
N TRP A 210 28.37 -23.39 -4.18
CA TRP A 210 29.33 -22.28 -4.30
C TRP A 210 29.94 -22.22 -5.69
N SER A 211 30.16 -21.02 -6.22
CA SER A 211 30.67 -20.80 -7.58
C SER A 211 32.06 -21.39 -7.82
N GLY A 212 32.89 -21.53 -6.78
CA GLY A 212 34.19 -22.21 -6.86
C GLY A 212 34.09 -23.73 -7.04
N ASN A 213 32.94 -24.35 -6.70
CA ASN A 213 32.70 -25.78 -6.92
C ASN A 213 31.20 -26.08 -7.14
N PRO A 214 30.64 -25.69 -8.29
CA PRO A 214 29.19 -25.79 -8.54
C PRO A 214 28.66 -27.22 -8.63
N LYS A 215 29.56 -28.22 -8.71
CA LYS A 215 29.19 -29.64 -8.70
C LYS A 215 28.93 -30.17 -7.29
N LYS A 216 29.42 -29.49 -6.24
CA LYS A 216 29.20 -29.86 -4.85
C LYS A 216 27.93 -29.17 -4.35
N VAL A 217 26.79 -29.85 -4.55
CA VAL A 217 25.47 -29.38 -4.12
C VAL A 217 25.15 -29.95 -2.74
N THR A 218 24.64 -29.10 -1.86
CA THR A 218 24.15 -29.49 -0.52
C THR A 218 22.65 -29.21 -0.42
N GLU A 219 21.91 -30.04 0.28
CA GLU A 219 20.52 -29.76 0.63
C GLU A 219 20.47 -28.85 1.85
N ARG A 220 19.74 -27.75 1.74
CA ARG A 220 19.65 -26.75 2.81
C ARG A 220 18.34 -26.01 2.68
N TRP A 221 17.47 -26.18 3.67
CA TRP A 221 16.24 -25.40 3.72
C TRP A 221 16.59 -23.91 3.72
N HIS A 222 15.93 -23.17 2.85
CA HIS A 222 16.06 -21.74 2.71
C HIS A 222 14.66 -21.19 2.39
N TYR A 223 14.39 -19.99 2.89
CA TYR A 223 13.17 -19.27 2.60
C TYR A 223 13.59 -17.89 2.13
N GLY A 224 13.61 -17.70 0.82
CA GLY A 224 13.99 -16.45 0.18
C GLY A 224 12.87 -15.43 0.36
N ARG A 225 13.00 -14.55 1.36
CA ARG A 225 12.10 -13.41 1.54
C ARG A 225 12.71 -12.07 1.14
N ASP A 226 14.04 -12.02 1.12
CA ASP A 226 14.78 -10.78 1.30
C ASP A 226 15.95 -10.69 0.31
N HIS A 227 15.67 -10.27 -0.93
CA HIS A 227 16.65 -10.30 -2.01
C HIS A 227 17.82 -9.33 -1.77
N VAL A 228 17.60 -8.19 -1.09
CA VAL A 228 18.64 -7.17 -0.84
C VAL A 228 18.65 -6.76 0.63
N THR A 229 19.60 -7.24 1.44
CA THR A 229 19.58 -6.97 2.90
C THR A 229 20.92 -6.71 3.55
N GLY A 230 20.90 -5.79 4.52
CA GLY A 230 22.00 -5.52 5.42
C GLY A 230 23.36 -5.26 4.76
N ALA A 231 24.41 -5.41 5.57
CA ALA A 231 25.79 -5.24 5.18
C ALA A 231 26.58 -6.55 5.34
N ALA A 232 27.71 -6.61 4.65
CA ALA A 232 28.73 -7.64 4.81
C ALA A 232 30.11 -6.96 4.76
N VAL A 233 31.05 -7.42 5.57
CA VAL A 233 32.41 -6.83 5.64
C VAL A 233 33.44 -7.92 5.45
N ASP A 234 34.25 -7.80 4.40
CA ASP A 234 35.40 -8.66 4.16
C ASP A 234 36.47 -8.40 5.24
N LEU A 235 36.95 -9.46 5.88
CA LEU A 235 37.95 -9.34 6.95
C LEU A 235 39.37 -9.41 6.38
N PRO A 236 40.35 -8.67 6.96
CA PRO A 236 41.73 -8.69 6.50
C PRO A 236 42.42 -10.05 6.54
N ASP A 237 41.97 -10.96 7.40
CA ASP A 237 42.46 -12.33 7.56
C ASP A 237 41.71 -13.36 6.70
N GLY A 238 40.74 -12.91 5.89
CA GLY A 238 39.94 -13.71 4.97
C GLY A 238 38.54 -14.03 5.51
N GLY A 239 37.63 -14.41 4.60
CA GLY A 239 36.21 -14.54 4.92
C GLY A 239 35.48 -13.21 5.00
N THR A 240 34.15 -13.31 5.11
CA THR A 240 33.25 -12.15 5.17
C THR A 240 32.34 -12.24 6.37
N PHE A 241 32.34 -11.21 7.21
CA PHE A 241 31.44 -11.12 8.36
C PHE A 241 30.06 -10.64 7.92
N ASN A 242 29.01 -11.36 8.33
CA ASN A 242 27.62 -11.08 7.97
C ASN A 242 26.73 -10.67 9.17
N GLY A 243 27.36 -10.28 10.28
CA GLY A 243 26.67 -9.92 11.52
C GLY A 243 26.55 -11.04 12.55
N ARG A 244 26.71 -12.30 12.16
CA ARG A 244 26.73 -13.43 13.11
C ARG A 244 28.13 -13.99 13.32
N LYS A 245 28.80 -14.32 12.23
CA LYS A 245 30.15 -14.89 12.22
C LYS A 245 30.80 -14.64 10.86
N THR A 246 32.10 -14.87 10.78
CA THR A 246 32.82 -14.93 9.51
C THR A 246 32.35 -16.12 8.68
N ILE A 247 31.96 -15.87 7.44
CA ILE A 247 31.58 -16.86 6.45
C ILE A 247 32.76 -17.10 5.51
N HIS A 248 33.09 -18.37 5.27
CA HIS A 248 34.09 -18.78 4.28
C HIS A 248 33.45 -19.48 3.10
N ALA A 249 34.12 -19.40 1.95
CA ALA A 249 33.65 -20.09 0.75
C ALA A 249 33.55 -21.62 0.98
N GLY A 250 32.35 -22.17 0.80
CA GLY A 250 32.04 -23.58 1.04
C GLY A 250 31.18 -23.83 2.28
N ASP A 251 30.99 -22.83 3.14
CA ASP A 251 30.10 -22.91 4.29
C ASP A 251 28.63 -22.99 3.85
N VAL A 252 27.79 -23.65 4.64
CA VAL A 252 26.35 -23.74 4.37
C VAL A 252 25.49 -23.42 5.60
N ASP A 253 26.12 -23.20 6.75
CA ASP A 253 25.50 -22.80 8.01
C ASP A 253 25.55 -21.28 8.15
N ASP A 254 24.43 -20.64 8.49
CA ASP A 254 24.32 -19.18 8.77
C ASP A 254 24.64 -18.23 7.61
N VAL A 255 24.77 -18.74 6.38
CA VAL A 255 25.01 -17.95 5.17
C VAL A 255 23.82 -17.05 4.82
N HIS A 256 22.59 -17.55 5.03
CA HIS A 256 21.34 -16.87 4.63
C HIS A 256 20.60 -16.14 5.76
N ASN A 257 21.06 -16.27 7.01
CA ASN A 257 20.41 -15.66 8.19
C ASN A 257 21.35 -14.66 8.87
N PRO A 258 21.67 -13.53 8.23
CA PRO A 258 22.56 -12.53 8.80
C PRO A 258 21.92 -11.83 9.99
N HIS A 259 22.71 -11.01 10.70
CA HIS A 259 22.20 -10.07 11.69
C HIS A 259 22.67 -8.66 11.36
N LYS A 260 21.91 -7.63 11.76
CA LYS A 260 22.44 -6.27 11.71
C LYS A 260 23.61 -6.18 12.69
N PHE A 261 24.65 -5.48 12.28
CA PHE A 261 25.78 -5.16 13.12
C PHE A 261 26.24 -3.73 12.87
N VAL A 262 27.05 -3.24 13.78
CA VAL A 262 27.84 -2.01 13.62
C VAL A 262 29.32 -2.37 13.73
N TYR A 263 30.14 -1.66 12.97
CA TYR A 263 31.58 -1.90 12.85
C TYR A 263 32.32 -0.56 12.79
N ASP A 264 33.17 -0.28 13.77
CA ASP A 264 33.91 0.97 13.84
C ASP A 264 35.30 0.91 13.19
N GLY A 265 35.70 -0.25 12.66
CA GLY A 265 37.04 -0.53 12.13
C GLY A 265 37.91 -1.38 13.05
N GLU A 266 37.52 -1.54 14.32
CA GLU A 266 38.27 -2.33 15.32
C GLU A 266 37.39 -3.39 16.00
N HIS A 267 36.13 -3.05 16.30
CA HIS A 267 35.20 -3.91 17.01
C HIS A 267 33.85 -4.01 16.28
N PHE A 268 33.17 -5.14 16.48
CA PHE A 268 31.85 -5.39 15.96
C PHE A 268 30.84 -5.44 17.12
N TRP A 269 29.63 -4.93 16.88
CA TRP A 269 28.51 -5.08 17.80
C TRP A 269 27.25 -5.49 17.08
N THR A 270 26.41 -6.28 17.74
CA THR A 270 25.03 -6.58 17.32
C THR A 270 24.04 -5.95 18.29
N LEU A 271 22.77 -5.88 17.89
CA LEU A 271 21.68 -5.62 18.84
C LEU A 271 21.22 -6.93 19.47
N SER A 272 21.28 -6.99 20.80
CA SER A 272 20.86 -8.15 21.58
C SER A 272 19.90 -7.71 22.69
N TYR A 273 18.94 -8.56 23.03
CA TYR A 273 17.96 -8.26 24.09
C TYR A 273 18.57 -8.33 25.50
N ARG A 274 18.22 -7.35 26.33
CA ARG A 274 18.36 -7.33 27.79
C ARG A 274 16.98 -7.07 28.43
N GLU A 275 16.88 -7.09 29.77
CA GLU A 275 15.60 -6.90 30.49
C GLU A 275 14.87 -5.60 30.12
N GLU A 276 15.62 -4.56 29.74
CA GLU A 276 15.12 -3.21 29.44
C GLU A 276 14.87 -2.96 27.94
N GLY A 277 15.08 -3.96 27.07
CA GLY A 277 14.96 -3.83 25.61
C GLY A 277 16.20 -4.29 24.84
N GLU A 278 16.27 -3.96 23.55
CA GLU A 278 17.47 -4.22 22.72
C GLU A 278 18.62 -3.27 23.08
N TRP A 279 19.85 -3.76 23.02
CA TRP A 279 21.04 -2.94 23.24
C TRP A 279 22.26 -3.49 22.49
N PHE A 280 23.26 -2.64 22.27
CA PHE A 280 24.51 -3.04 21.64
C PHE A 280 25.32 -4.00 22.50
N ARG A 281 25.81 -5.06 21.87
CA ARG A 281 26.69 -6.06 22.48
C ARG A 281 27.83 -6.38 21.54
N GLU A 282 29.06 -6.35 22.05
CA GLU A 282 30.25 -6.73 21.29
C GLU A 282 30.07 -8.16 20.75
N ILE A 283 30.58 -8.44 19.55
CA ILE A 283 30.65 -9.79 18.99
C ILE A 283 32.06 -10.04 18.45
N ASP A 284 32.62 -11.20 18.78
CA ASP A 284 33.85 -11.67 18.16
C ASP A 284 33.51 -12.20 16.75
N PRO A 285 33.95 -11.54 15.66
CA PRO A 285 33.56 -11.92 14.30
C PRO A 285 34.00 -13.34 13.95
N GLN A 286 35.13 -13.81 14.50
CA GLN A 286 35.68 -15.13 14.18
C GLN A 286 34.90 -16.27 14.86
N SER A 287 34.53 -16.10 16.13
CA SER A 287 33.84 -17.16 16.87
C SER A 287 32.32 -16.99 16.96
N GLY A 288 31.79 -15.82 16.59
CA GLY A 288 30.39 -15.44 16.76
C GLY A 288 29.96 -15.32 18.24
N LYS A 289 30.91 -15.30 19.18
CA LYS A 289 30.61 -15.22 20.60
C LYS A 289 30.33 -13.78 21.00
N GLU A 290 29.20 -13.58 21.66
CA GLU A 290 28.86 -12.30 22.26
C GLU A 290 29.79 -11.97 23.44
N GLY A 291 30.33 -10.75 23.40
CA GLY A 291 31.17 -10.16 24.42
C GLY A 291 30.39 -9.28 25.39
N ARG A 292 30.98 -8.13 25.72
CA ARG A 292 30.45 -7.19 26.72
C ARG A 292 29.35 -6.32 26.13
N TRP A 293 28.48 -5.84 27.02
CA TRP A 293 27.55 -4.75 26.71
C TRP A 293 28.32 -3.44 26.65
N SER A 294 28.53 -2.92 25.45
CA SER A 294 29.17 -1.64 25.15
C SER A 294 28.60 -1.10 23.85
N MET A 295 28.96 0.13 23.45
CA MET A 295 28.61 0.68 22.14
C MET A 295 29.81 1.42 21.54
N PRO A 296 29.82 1.70 20.21
CA PRO A 296 30.83 2.54 19.60
C PRO A 296 30.93 3.93 20.25
N SER A 297 32.14 4.47 20.36
CA SER A 297 32.38 5.84 20.89
C SER A 297 31.59 6.90 20.11
N PHE A 298 31.39 6.71 18.81
CA PHE A 298 30.54 7.56 17.99
C PHE A 298 29.10 7.66 18.52
N PHE A 299 28.57 6.63 19.17
CA PHE A 299 27.25 6.70 19.81
C PHE A 299 27.36 7.24 21.24
N GLU A 300 28.37 6.83 22.01
CA GLU A 300 28.58 7.31 23.39
C GLU A 300 28.74 8.84 23.45
N ASP A 301 29.56 9.41 22.55
CA ASP A 301 29.80 10.85 22.46
C ASP A 301 28.51 11.63 22.20
N PHE A 302 27.59 11.04 21.44
CA PHE A 302 26.28 11.65 21.14
C PHE A 302 25.37 11.73 22.35
N LEU A 303 25.65 10.96 23.40
CA LEU A 303 24.85 10.94 24.63
C LEU A 303 25.49 11.75 25.75
N SER A 304 26.62 12.42 25.50
CA SER A 304 27.37 13.21 26.50
C SER A 304 26.53 14.31 27.17
N ASP A 305 25.62 14.95 26.44
CA ASP A 305 24.66 15.94 26.96
C ASP A 305 23.37 15.31 27.54
N GLY A 306 23.27 13.98 27.52
CA GLY A 306 22.13 13.15 27.90
C GLY A 306 21.07 13.01 26.80
N GLY A 307 20.04 12.22 27.08
CA GLY A 307 19.03 11.78 26.11
C GLY A 307 18.98 10.25 26.06
N GLU A 308 18.20 9.73 25.12
CA GLU A 308 18.02 8.31 24.85
C GLU A 308 18.38 8.05 23.39
N LEU A 309 19.26 7.07 23.14
CA LEU A 309 19.60 6.67 21.78
C LEU A 309 18.40 5.92 21.19
N LEU A 310 18.19 6.05 19.88
CA LEU A 310 17.29 5.16 19.16
C LEU A 310 18.17 4.14 18.44
N GLU A 311 18.48 3.02 19.08
CA GLU A 311 19.49 2.04 18.66
C GLU A 311 19.17 1.48 17.27
N GLY A 312 17.91 1.14 17.04
CA GLY A 312 17.42 0.67 15.74
C GLY A 312 17.61 1.72 14.63
N ALA A 313 17.62 3.00 14.99
CA ALA A 313 17.79 4.13 14.10
C ALA A 313 19.25 4.64 13.98
N CYS A 314 20.23 3.79 14.32
CA CYS A 314 21.65 4.07 14.24
C CYS A 314 22.38 3.08 13.32
N GLU A 315 23.46 3.55 12.71
CA GLU A 315 24.33 2.81 11.81
C GLU A 315 25.77 3.29 11.95
N LEU A 316 26.72 2.37 11.84
CA LEU A 316 28.15 2.68 11.74
C LEU A 316 28.85 1.51 11.07
N LEU A 317 29.51 1.75 9.94
CA LEU A 317 30.28 0.75 9.21
C LEU A 317 31.58 1.34 8.68
N HIS A 318 32.70 0.67 8.95
CA HIS A 318 33.98 0.94 8.30
C HIS A 318 34.06 0.17 6.98
N MET A 319 34.11 0.90 5.87
CA MET A 319 34.04 0.37 4.51
C MET A 319 35.25 0.75 3.65
N GLY A 320 36.19 1.52 4.20
CA GLY A 320 37.36 2.01 3.46
C GLY A 320 36.99 3.01 2.38
N ASP A 321 37.74 3.01 1.29
CA ASP A 321 37.61 4.03 0.23
C ASP A 321 36.31 3.92 -0.59
N ILE A 322 35.54 2.82 -0.46
CA ILE A 322 34.33 2.60 -1.28
C ILE A 322 33.21 3.60 -0.98
N VAL A 323 33.28 4.30 0.16
CA VAL A 323 32.30 5.30 0.59
C VAL A 323 32.79 6.74 0.37
N ASP A 324 33.91 6.91 -0.33
CA ASP A 324 34.42 8.24 -0.68
C ASP A 324 33.45 8.96 -1.60
N GLY A 325 33.13 10.22 -1.26
CA GLY A 325 32.19 11.03 -2.03
C GLY A 325 30.72 10.65 -1.83
N SER A 326 30.41 9.82 -0.83
CA SER A 326 29.04 9.42 -0.50
C SER A 326 28.08 10.62 -0.41
N PRO A 327 26.92 10.60 -1.09
CA PRO A 327 25.94 11.68 -1.02
C PRO A 327 25.22 11.73 0.35
N LEU A 328 25.28 10.64 1.12
CA LEU A 328 24.80 10.55 2.50
C LEU A 328 25.88 10.90 3.55
N GLY A 329 27.12 11.09 3.11
CA GLY A 329 28.24 11.47 3.96
C GLY A 329 29.07 10.29 4.43
N SER A 330 30.36 10.56 4.59
CA SER A 330 31.36 9.63 5.09
C SER A 330 32.52 10.40 5.73
N ARG A 331 33.26 9.73 6.60
CA ARG A 331 34.47 10.28 7.22
C ARG A 331 35.43 9.14 7.58
N ASP A 332 36.70 9.30 7.23
CA ASP A 332 37.78 8.36 7.58
C ASP A 332 37.48 6.90 7.20
N GLY A 333 36.93 6.69 5.99
CA GLY A 333 36.54 5.35 5.48
C GLY A 333 35.29 4.76 6.15
N LYS A 334 34.52 5.56 6.89
CA LYS A 334 33.32 5.12 7.60
C LYS A 334 32.08 5.83 7.07
N ILE A 335 30.98 5.09 7.04
CA ILE A 335 29.62 5.63 7.02
C ILE A 335 29.03 5.50 8.42
N GLY A 336 28.18 6.45 8.81
CA GLY A 336 27.55 6.38 10.10
C GLY A 336 26.47 7.42 10.31
N TRP A 337 25.47 7.02 11.05
CA TRP A 337 24.29 7.80 11.39
C TRP A 337 23.86 7.47 12.82
N ARG A 338 23.47 8.51 13.57
CA ARG A 338 23.03 8.37 14.95
C ARG A 338 21.79 9.21 15.20
N THR A 339 20.83 8.64 15.91
CA THR A 339 19.55 9.28 16.25
C THR A 339 19.30 9.18 17.74
N ARG A 340 18.88 10.28 18.37
CA ARG A 340 18.51 10.32 19.79
C ARG A 340 17.22 11.08 20.03
N LYS A 341 16.50 10.69 21.08
CA LYS A 341 15.50 11.53 21.75
C LYS A 341 16.21 12.34 22.83
N ASN A 342 16.28 13.66 22.65
CA ASN A 342 16.92 14.53 23.64
C ASN A 342 16.05 14.69 24.91
N LYS A 343 16.58 15.34 25.96
CA LYS A 343 15.87 15.54 27.24
C LYS A 343 14.53 16.28 27.14
N SER A 344 14.29 17.02 26.06
CA SER A 344 13.00 17.69 25.81
C SER A 344 12.00 16.83 25.05
N GLY A 345 12.39 15.62 24.65
CA GLY A 345 11.61 14.72 23.82
C GLY A 345 11.80 14.95 22.31
N ALA A 346 12.58 15.94 21.90
CA ALA A 346 12.81 16.20 20.47
C ALA A 346 13.84 15.23 19.87
N ILE A 347 13.60 14.83 18.63
CA ILE A 347 14.48 13.94 17.88
C ILE A 347 15.61 14.74 17.23
N GLU A 348 16.84 14.29 17.45
CA GLU A 348 18.06 14.85 16.89
C GLU A 348 18.87 13.75 16.21
N CYS A 349 19.37 14.05 15.01
CA CYS A 349 20.12 13.13 14.20
C CYS A 349 21.44 13.75 13.74
N GLU A 350 22.47 12.92 13.58
CA GLU A 350 23.77 13.33 13.08
C GLU A 350 24.43 12.24 12.23
N GLY A 351 25.06 12.61 11.12
CA GLY A 351 25.93 11.74 10.34
C GLY A 351 27.39 11.83 10.81
N ILE A 352 28.18 10.80 10.50
CA ILE A 352 29.60 10.70 10.91
C ILE A 352 30.46 11.87 10.42
N ASP A 353 30.02 12.55 9.35
CA ASP A 353 30.67 13.73 8.76
C ASP A 353 30.21 15.06 9.38
N GLY A 354 29.37 15.01 10.42
CA GLY A 354 28.87 16.17 11.18
C GLY A 354 27.61 16.82 10.61
N ARG A 355 27.05 16.30 9.50
CA ARG A 355 25.71 16.73 9.05
C ARG A 355 24.69 16.43 10.14
N SER A 356 23.75 17.34 10.40
CA SER A 356 22.79 17.17 11.49
C SER A 356 21.41 17.68 11.14
N TRP A 357 20.41 17.09 11.79
CA TRP A 357 19.02 17.46 11.63
C TRP A 357 18.28 17.42 12.96
N LYS A 358 17.36 18.36 13.14
CA LYS A 358 16.42 18.38 14.27
C LYS A 358 15.02 18.28 13.71
N VAL A 359 14.35 17.18 14.01
CA VAL A 359 13.01 16.89 13.47
C VAL A 359 12.02 17.90 14.04
N LYS A 360 11.18 18.50 13.19
CA LYS A 360 10.18 19.51 13.58
C LYS A 360 8.75 18.98 13.40
N ASN A 361 7.86 19.40 14.31
CA ASN A 361 6.39 19.35 14.31
C ASN A 361 5.72 18.11 13.70
N LYS A 362 5.61 17.97 12.37
CA LYS A 362 4.76 16.93 11.75
C LYS A 362 5.41 15.54 11.78
N LEU A 363 6.70 15.44 11.48
CA LEU A 363 7.41 14.16 11.61
C LEU A 363 7.68 13.83 13.09
N GLY A 364 7.90 14.84 13.93
CA GLY A 364 8.02 14.65 15.38
C GLY A 364 6.75 14.07 16.02
N ASP A 365 5.56 14.53 15.58
CA ASP A 365 4.27 13.97 16.00
C ASP A 365 4.12 12.49 15.57
N LEU A 366 4.52 12.14 14.33
CA LEU A 366 4.50 10.75 13.83
C LEU A 366 5.45 9.84 14.63
N VAL A 367 6.60 10.37 15.05
CA VAL A 367 7.59 9.66 15.87
C VAL A 367 7.13 9.49 17.33
N ASP A 368 6.37 10.45 17.88
CA ASP A 368 5.89 10.41 19.27
C ASP A 368 4.66 9.48 19.48
N GLU A 369 3.95 9.07 18.43
CA GLU A 369 2.78 8.19 18.50
C GLU A 369 3.13 6.69 18.69
N GLY A 370 4.40 6.36 18.94
CA GLY A 370 4.87 4.96 19.11
C GLY A 370 5.07 4.22 17.78
N LEU A 371 4.86 4.91 16.65
CA LEU A 371 5.03 4.37 15.29
C LEU A 371 6.50 4.22 14.85
N LEU A 372 7.47 4.46 15.75
CA LEU A 372 8.86 4.06 15.51
C LEU A 372 9.00 2.53 15.38
N GLU A 373 8.05 1.77 15.95
CA GLU A 373 7.96 0.31 15.78
C GLU A 373 7.34 -0.09 14.42
N LEU A 374 6.91 0.88 13.59
CA LEU A 374 6.32 0.68 12.26
C LEU A 374 7.08 1.54 11.20
N ASP A 375 8.35 1.19 11.01
CA ASP A 375 9.26 1.28 9.84
C ASP A 375 9.31 2.50 8.88
N ALA A 376 8.22 3.22 8.57
CA ALA A 376 8.21 4.19 7.45
C ALA A 376 8.76 5.60 7.78
N HIS A 377 8.85 5.98 9.06
CA HIS A 377 9.11 7.36 9.48
C HIS A 377 10.38 7.55 10.32
N THR A 378 11.20 6.51 10.44
CA THR A 378 12.48 6.57 11.14
C THR A 378 13.50 7.37 10.34
N PRO A 379 14.16 8.41 10.90
CA PRO A 379 15.20 9.16 10.20
C PRO A 379 16.42 8.30 9.89
N THR A 380 16.72 8.11 8.60
CA THR A 380 17.79 7.21 8.13
C THR A 380 19.02 7.93 7.57
N GLY A 381 18.87 9.19 7.17
CA GLY A 381 19.99 9.95 6.64
C GLY A 381 19.64 11.36 6.20
N LEU A 382 20.66 12.05 5.70
CA LEU A 382 20.55 13.35 5.05
C LEU A 382 21.28 13.28 3.71
N LEU A 383 20.57 13.49 2.61
CA LEU A 383 21.09 13.38 1.25
C LEU A 383 21.48 14.74 0.68
N ASN A 384 22.66 14.85 0.08
CA ASN A 384 23.14 16.09 -0.54
C ASN A 384 22.27 16.55 -1.71
N GLN A 385 21.46 17.61 -1.59
CA GLN A 385 20.61 18.05 -2.71
C GLN A 385 21.47 18.51 -3.91
N PRO A 386 21.39 17.85 -5.09
CA PRO A 386 22.29 18.15 -6.19
C PRO A 386 22.07 19.57 -6.70
N GLY A 387 23.18 20.27 -6.93
CA GLY A 387 23.14 21.67 -7.33
C GLY A 387 23.04 22.71 -6.21
N THR A 388 23.00 22.31 -4.94
CA THR A 388 22.93 23.24 -3.79
C THR A 388 23.84 22.78 -2.63
N SER A 389 23.77 23.48 -1.50
CA SER A 389 24.36 23.06 -0.21
C SER A 389 23.31 22.52 0.78
N GLU A 390 22.06 22.40 0.36
CA GLU A 390 20.97 21.90 1.20
C GLU A 390 21.06 20.38 1.35
N LEU A 391 20.50 19.87 2.45
CA LEU A 391 20.41 18.44 2.75
C LEU A 391 18.95 18.02 2.78
N LEU A 392 18.63 16.89 2.15
CA LEU A 392 17.29 16.32 2.10
C LEU A 392 17.18 15.23 3.18
N PRO A 393 16.31 15.38 4.19
CA PRO A 393 16.07 14.31 5.14
C PRO A 393 15.47 13.08 4.46
N ILE A 394 15.94 11.91 4.88
CA ILE A 394 15.39 10.62 4.47
C ILE A 394 14.78 9.97 5.69
N THR A 395 13.58 9.43 5.52
CA THR A 395 12.98 8.51 6.48
C THR A 395 12.66 7.19 5.81
N GLY A 396 12.68 6.11 6.60
CA GLY A 396 12.30 4.78 6.14
C GLY A 396 12.93 3.72 7.02
N ASN A 397 12.91 2.48 6.55
CA ASN A 397 13.51 1.37 7.28
C ASN A 397 15.04 1.33 7.10
N PHE A 398 15.78 0.99 8.15
CA PHE A 398 17.24 0.80 8.12
C PHE A 398 17.66 -0.54 7.47
N GLY A 399 16.78 -1.20 6.73
CA GLY A 399 17.10 -2.37 5.92
C GLY A 399 17.39 -3.63 6.73
N TRP A 400 16.64 -3.89 7.81
CA TRP A 400 16.66 -5.19 8.51
C TRP A 400 16.27 -6.34 7.59
N SER A 401 15.27 -6.03 6.77
CA SER A 401 14.88 -6.65 5.51
C SER A 401 14.67 -5.49 4.52
N TRP A 402 14.88 -5.71 3.22
CA TRP A 402 14.25 -4.89 2.18
C TRP A 402 13.23 -5.81 1.55
N GLY A 403 11.96 -5.55 1.86
CA GLY A 403 10.88 -6.45 1.59
C GLY A 403 9.52 -5.76 1.60
N TRP A 404 8.48 -6.58 1.63
CA TRP A 404 7.09 -6.15 1.57
C TRP A 404 6.77 -5.10 2.65
N ASN A 405 6.25 -3.95 2.20
CA ASN A 405 5.87 -2.77 2.99
C ASN A 405 7.02 -1.86 3.47
N ASP A 406 8.27 -2.07 3.04
CA ASP A 406 9.33 -1.10 3.33
C ASP A 406 9.11 0.18 2.55
N VAL A 407 8.93 1.29 3.27
CA VAL A 407 8.70 2.61 2.68
C VAL A 407 9.92 3.49 2.88
N VAL A 408 10.28 4.23 1.83
CA VAL A 408 11.26 5.31 1.91
C VAL A 408 10.63 6.64 1.49
N GLU A 409 10.91 7.69 2.26
CA GLU A 409 10.50 9.05 1.96
C GLU A 409 11.72 9.98 1.92
N ILE A 410 11.74 10.86 0.92
CA ILE A 410 12.67 12.00 0.85
C ILE A 410 11.87 13.26 1.17
N TRP A 411 12.40 14.06 2.08
CA TRP A 411 11.78 15.30 2.54
C TRP A 411 12.47 16.52 1.97
N GLU A 412 11.72 17.62 1.86
CA GLU A 412 12.36 18.92 1.62
C GLU A 412 13.24 19.33 2.82
N PRO A 413 14.26 20.21 2.64
CA PRO A 413 15.29 20.47 3.64
C PRO A 413 14.81 20.82 5.06
N THR A 414 13.64 21.46 5.22
CA THR A 414 13.10 21.80 6.54
C THR A 414 12.30 20.68 7.20
N GLY A 415 11.97 19.61 6.47
CA GLY A 415 11.17 18.48 6.94
C GLY A 415 9.66 18.75 7.00
N THR A 416 9.16 19.76 6.28
CA THR A 416 7.75 20.17 6.33
C THR A 416 6.85 19.28 5.46
N TYR A 417 7.35 18.79 4.33
CA TYR A 417 6.61 17.86 3.46
C TYR A 417 7.54 16.91 2.69
N ALA A 418 7.02 15.72 2.36
CA ALA A 418 7.70 14.74 1.52
C ALA A 418 7.72 15.19 0.05
N LEU A 419 8.88 15.03 -0.58
CA LEU A 419 9.12 15.23 -2.01
C LEU A 419 8.85 13.96 -2.81
N ALA A 420 9.17 12.80 -2.23
CA ALA A 420 9.03 11.51 -2.85
C ALA A 420 8.74 10.45 -1.79
N ARG A 421 7.94 9.44 -2.18
CA ARG A 421 7.61 8.25 -1.38
C ARG A 421 7.48 7.06 -2.31
N TRP A 422 8.12 5.96 -1.97
CA TRP A 422 7.97 4.69 -2.68
C TRP A 422 8.27 3.51 -1.75
N GLU A 423 7.87 2.32 -2.19
CA GLU A 423 8.07 1.05 -1.48
C GLU A 423 9.27 0.26 -2.06
N GLU A 424 9.26 -1.07 -2.03
CA GLU A 424 10.35 -1.89 -2.56
C GLU A 424 10.44 -1.90 -4.10
N ASP A 425 9.39 -1.45 -4.78
CA ASP A 425 9.30 -1.44 -6.24
C ASP A 425 9.62 -0.09 -6.89
N LEU A 426 9.89 -0.14 -8.20
CA LEU A 426 9.95 1.06 -9.04
C LEU A 426 8.54 1.65 -9.21
N GLY A 427 8.28 2.74 -8.49
CA GLY A 427 7.09 3.57 -8.60
C GLY A 427 7.39 4.90 -9.29
N ASP A 428 6.48 5.85 -9.14
CA ASP A 428 6.52 7.11 -9.92
C ASP A 428 7.67 8.06 -9.56
N TYR A 429 8.29 7.85 -8.40
CA TYR A 429 9.33 8.74 -7.86
C TYR A 429 10.77 8.23 -8.08
N ASN A 430 10.95 6.99 -8.53
CA ASN A 430 12.24 6.30 -8.63
C ASN A 430 12.43 5.54 -9.96
N ARG A 431 11.71 5.92 -11.03
CA ARG A 431 11.70 5.23 -12.35
C ARG A 431 13.05 5.20 -13.06
N GLY A 432 13.98 6.08 -12.69
CA GLY A 432 15.33 6.14 -13.25
C GLY A 432 16.30 5.15 -12.61
N LEU A 433 16.02 4.66 -11.40
CA LEU A 433 16.84 3.65 -10.73
C LEU A 433 16.84 2.31 -11.48
N ILE A 434 17.81 1.45 -11.17
CA ILE A 434 17.87 0.09 -11.70
C ILE A 434 16.83 -0.83 -11.05
N THR A 435 16.63 -0.63 -9.75
CA THR A 435 15.66 -1.24 -8.86
C THR A 435 15.59 -0.33 -7.62
N ALA A 436 14.56 -0.45 -6.77
CA ALA A 436 14.61 0.23 -5.48
C ALA A 436 15.61 -0.49 -4.58
N LEU A 437 16.56 0.26 -4.03
CA LEU A 437 17.56 -0.25 -3.09
C LEU A 437 17.41 0.47 -1.76
N PRO A 438 17.70 -0.21 -0.63
CA PRO A 438 17.74 0.40 0.69
C PRO A 438 18.62 1.65 0.74
N PRO A 439 18.32 2.63 1.62
CA PRO A 439 19.14 3.83 1.78
C PRO A 439 20.64 3.57 2.01
N MET A 440 21.02 2.44 2.60
CA MET A 440 22.41 2.03 2.77
C MET A 440 23.19 1.99 1.44
N TYR A 441 22.57 1.51 0.35
CA TYR A 441 23.20 1.50 -0.98
C TYR A 441 23.32 2.90 -1.59
N TRP A 442 22.60 3.89 -1.05
CA TRP A 442 22.67 5.26 -1.55
C TRP A 442 24.01 5.91 -1.23
N HIS A 443 24.80 5.32 -0.32
CA HIS A 443 26.18 5.69 -0.12
C HIS A 443 27.05 5.50 -1.37
N LEU A 444 26.66 4.61 -2.29
CA LEU A 444 27.38 4.30 -3.55
C LEU A 444 26.84 5.08 -4.76
N LEU A 445 25.84 5.93 -4.56
CA LEU A 445 25.26 6.71 -5.64
C LEU A 445 26.08 7.97 -5.95
N SER A 446 26.02 8.38 -7.21
CA SER A 446 26.65 9.59 -7.73
C SER A 446 25.65 10.44 -8.51
N VAL A 447 25.85 11.75 -8.52
CA VAL A 447 24.98 12.69 -9.28
C VAL A 447 25.18 12.47 -10.78
N ARG A 448 24.08 12.23 -11.51
CA ARG A 448 24.10 11.95 -12.95
C ARG A 448 24.41 13.18 -13.80
N ASP A 449 23.78 14.30 -13.48
CA ASP A 449 23.90 15.56 -14.23
C ASP A 449 23.64 16.77 -13.34
N GLU A 450 24.71 17.24 -12.72
CA GLU A 450 24.74 18.41 -11.83
C GLU A 450 24.18 19.69 -12.50
N LYS A 451 24.32 19.85 -13.82
CA LYS A 451 23.81 21.04 -14.53
C LYS A 451 22.29 20.99 -14.64
N THR A 452 21.76 19.82 -14.98
CA THR A 452 20.31 19.62 -15.03
C THR A 452 19.69 19.75 -13.64
N SER A 453 20.29 19.15 -12.61
CA SER A 453 19.87 19.28 -11.22
C SER A 453 19.78 20.73 -10.73
N LYS A 454 20.81 21.55 -11.03
CA LYS A 454 20.78 23.01 -10.78
C LYS A 454 19.63 23.70 -11.47
N LYS A 455 19.30 23.27 -12.70
CA LYS A 455 18.20 23.87 -13.46
C LYS A 455 16.84 23.55 -12.84
N LEU A 456 16.66 22.32 -12.33
CA LEU A 456 15.43 21.90 -11.64
C LEU A 456 15.09 22.80 -10.44
N ARG A 457 16.10 23.22 -9.66
CA ARG A 457 15.92 24.14 -8.51
C ARG A 457 15.27 25.48 -8.90
N SER A 458 15.39 25.86 -10.17
CA SER A 458 14.93 27.15 -10.71
C SER A 458 13.67 27.04 -11.57
N ILE A 459 12.93 25.93 -11.50
CA ILE A 459 11.66 25.78 -12.22
C ILE A 459 10.68 26.89 -11.81
N SER A 460 10.00 27.47 -12.79
CA SER A 460 8.96 28.48 -12.57
C SER A 460 7.56 27.85 -12.63
N ASP A 461 6.57 28.48 -12.00
CA ASP A 461 5.17 28.05 -12.08
C ASP A 461 4.67 27.93 -13.53
N ALA A 462 5.11 28.84 -14.40
CA ALA A 462 4.77 28.80 -15.82
C ALA A 462 5.35 27.55 -16.52
N GLN A 463 6.56 27.13 -16.14
CA GLN A 463 7.17 25.92 -16.68
C GLN A 463 6.52 24.67 -16.11
N ALA A 464 6.22 24.63 -14.81
CA ALA A 464 5.51 23.52 -14.19
C ALA A 464 4.11 23.34 -14.81
N LYS A 465 3.39 24.44 -15.06
CA LYS A 465 2.11 24.43 -15.78
C LYS A 465 2.24 23.89 -17.21
N LYS A 466 3.33 24.20 -17.91
CA LYS A 466 3.60 23.67 -19.25
C LYS A 466 3.84 22.15 -19.23
N LEU A 467 4.58 21.65 -18.25
CA LEU A 467 4.82 20.20 -18.08
C LEU A 467 3.51 19.47 -17.74
N LEU A 468 2.74 20.00 -16.78
CA LEU A 468 1.45 19.44 -16.42
C LEU A 468 0.46 19.44 -17.60
N GLY A 469 0.42 20.52 -18.39
CA GLY A 469 -0.41 20.57 -19.59
C GLY A 469 0.01 19.53 -20.64
N ALA A 470 1.32 19.36 -20.86
CA ALA A 470 1.83 18.39 -21.83
C ALA A 470 1.45 16.95 -21.46
N VAL A 471 1.57 16.57 -20.19
CA VAL A 471 1.23 15.22 -19.74
C VAL A 471 -0.28 14.96 -19.74
N MET A 472 -1.09 15.95 -19.38
CA MET A 472 -2.56 15.83 -19.51
C MET A 472 -2.99 15.62 -20.95
N GLU A 473 -2.30 16.24 -21.90
CA GLU A 473 -2.54 16.00 -23.33
C GLU A 473 -2.10 14.61 -23.79
N ASP A 474 -1.02 14.05 -23.24
CA ASP A 474 -0.58 12.68 -23.54
C ASP A 474 -1.55 11.66 -22.94
N LEU A 475 -1.98 11.83 -21.67
CA LEU A 475 -2.93 10.94 -20.99
C LEU A 475 -4.29 10.84 -21.70
N GLN A 476 -4.74 11.94 -22.33
CA GLN A 476 -5.96 11.95 -23.14
C GLN A 476 -5.83 11.18 -24.46
N LEU A 477 -4.62 11.04 -24.98
CA LEU A 477 -4.33 10.40 -26.27
C LEU A 477 -3.86 8.95 -26.12
N SER A 478 -3.41 8.55 -24.94
CA SER A 478 -2.85 7.23 -24.71
C SER A 478 -3.93 6.15 -24.75
N ASP A 479 -3.79 5.24 -25.69
CA ASP A 479 -4.43 3.93 -25.70
C ASP A 479 -3.47 2.93 -25.04
N GLU A 480 -3.87 2.35 -23.91
CA GLU A 480 -3.27 1.20 -23.19
C GLU A 480 -1.82 0.84 -23.51
N ILE A 481 -0.89 1.17 -22.61
CA ILE A 481 0.49 0.70 -22.71
C ILE A 481 0.99 0.10 -21.40
N GLU A 482 1.67 -1.03 -21.53
CA GLU A 482 2.28 -1.84 -20.48
C GLU A 482 3.31 -1.04 -19.64
N ASP A 483 4.04 -0.11 -20.27
CA ASP A 483 4.79 0.96 -19.59
C ASP A 483 4.13 2.32 -19.88
N PRO A 484 3.45 2.95 -18.90
CA PRO A 484 2.78 4.24 -19.10
C PRO A 484 3.73 5.37 -19.49
N LEU A 485 5.04 5.20 -19.27
CA LEU A 485 6.04 6.21 -19.66
C LEU A 485 6.53 6.06 -21.11
N SER A 486 6.17 4.98 -21.80
CA SER A 486 6.65 4.71 -23.16
C SER A 486 5.96 5.52 -24.25
N ASP A 487 4.85 6.21 -23.94
CA ASP A 487 4.10 7.06 -24.86
C ASP A 487 3.68 8.38 -24.22
N LEU A 488 4.69 9.16 -23.82
CA LEU A 488 4.50 10.54 -23.37
C LEU A 488 5.24 11.53 -24.31
N PRO A 489 4.97 11.52 -25.64
CA PRO A 489 5.75 12.26 -26.61
C PRO A 489 5.70 13.78 -26.41
N LYS A 490 4.56 14.34 -25.98
CA LYS A 490 4.46 15.79 -25.71
C LYS A 490 5.19 16.15 -24.45
N THR A 491 5.12 15.32 -23.41
CA THR A 491 5.82 15.50 -22.15
C THR A 491 7.32 15.42 -22.34
N GLU A 492 7.81 14.40 -23.07
CA GLU A 492 9.22 14.29 -23.46
C GLU A 492 9.70 15.54 -24.20
N THR A 493 8.90 15.99 -25.17
CA THR A 493 9.21 17.19 -25.95
C THR A 493 9.26 18.43 -25.05
N ALA A 494 8.34 18.55 -24.08
CA ALA A 494 8.33 19.65 -23.12
C ALA A 494 9.56 19.63 -22.20
N ILE A 495 9.98 18.45 -21.72
CA ILE A 495 11.20 18.25 -20.93
C ILE A 495 12.43 18.62 -21.75
N LYS A 496 12.61 18.06 -22.95
CA LYS A 496 13.78 18.33 -23.83
C LYS A 496 13.90 19.82 -24.19
N ASN A 497 12.77 20.49 -24.41
CA ASN A 497 12.76 21.92 -24.70
C ASN A 497 13.17 22.79 -23.50
N TRP A 498 12.79 22.39 -22.29
CA TRP A 498 13.15 23.08 -21.06
C TRP A 498 14.60 22.79 -20.64
N LEU A 499 14.98 21.51 -20.65
CA LEU A 499 16.27 20.97 -20.21
C LEU A 499 17.10 20.58 -21.44
N LYS A 500 17.50 21.58 -22.25
CA LYS A 500 18.25 21.34 -23.51
C LYS A 500 19.57 20.57 -23.33
N SER A 501 20.12 20.54 -22.12
CA SER A 501 21.36 19.81 -21.79
C SER A 501 21.14 18.40 -21.26
N LEU A 502 19.89 17.97 -21.04
CA LEU A 502 19.58 16.66 -20.50
C LEU A 502 19.98 15.57 -21.51
N SER A 503 21.03 14.82 -21.21
CA SER A 503 21.49 13.68 -22.01
C SER A 503 21.35 12.34 -21.31
N HIS A 504 21.13 12.33 -19.99
CA HIS A 504 21.06 11.09 -19.22
C HIS A 504 19.64 10.48 -19.27
N PHE A 505 19.48 9.36 -19.97
CA PHE A 505 18.16 8.77 -20.22
C PHE A 505 17.42 8.35 -18.93
N ARG A 506 18.13 7.80 -17.92
CA ARG A 506 17.52 7.44 -16.62
C ARG A 506 16.98 8.64 -15.85
N LEU A 507 17.70 9.77 -15.83
CA LEU A 507 17.19 11.02 -15.26
C LEU A 507 15.95 11.51 -16.04
N GLN A 508 15.95 11.41 -17.36
CA GLN A 508 14.75 11.72 -18.16
C GLN A 508 13.58 10.81 -17.78
N ARG A 509 13.81 9.51 -17.59
CA ARG A 509 12.79 8.53 -17.18
C ARG A 509 12.23 8.85 -15.79
N GLY A 510 13.07 9.25 -14.85
CA GLY A 510 12.63 9.72 -13.53
C GLY A 510 11.78 10.98 -13.57
N LEU A 511 12.19 11.97 -14.37
CA LEU A 511 11.38 13.18 -14.60
C LEU A 511 10.02 12.84 -15.22
N LEU A 512 9.99 11.93 -16.19
CA LEU A 512 8.74 11.46 -16.79
C LEU A 512 7.84 10.79 -15.75
N GLY A 513 8.37 9.94 -14.88
CA GLY A 513 7.61 9.31 -13.78
C GLY A 513 6.90 10.32 -12.88
N VAL A 514 7.64 11.31 -12.36
CA VAL A 514 7.07 12.32 -11.46
C VAL A 514 6.06 13.22 -12.17
N ILE A 515 6.29 13.55 -13.45
CA ILE A 515 5.36 14.37 -14.23
C ILE A 515 4.09 13.57 -14.60
N TYR A 516 4.24 12.30 -14.97
CA TYR A 516 3.13 11.37 -15.19
C TYR A 516 2.22 11.29 -13.97
N HIS A 517 2.80 11.06 -12.80
CA HIS A 517 2.05 11.01 -11.54
C HIS A 517 1.31 12.31 -11.23
N ALA A 518 1.91 13.47 -11.55
CA ALA A 518 1.23 14.75 -11.41
C ALA A 518 0.02 14.88 -12.35
N GLY A 519 0.10 14.29 -13.55
CA GLY A 519 -1.02 14.16 -14.49
C GLY A 519 -2.14 13.28 -13.92
N GLU A 520 -1.81 12.10 -13.39
CA GLU A 520 -2.79 11.22 -12.73
C GLU A 520 -3.49 11.93 -11.57
N GLN A 521 -2.73 12.64 -10.71
CA GLN A 521 -3.34 13.41 -9.62
C GLN A 521 -4.25 14.54 -10.13
N ALA A 522 -3.93 15.13 -11.29
CA ALA A 522 -4.78 16.16 -11.89
C ALA A 522 -6.08 15.58 -12.49
N GLU A 523 -6.03 14.40 -13.09
CA GLU A 523 -7.21 13.68 -13.56
C GLU A 523 -8.10 13.26 -12.40
N ARG A 524 -7.52 12.67 -11.35
CA ARG A 524 -8.22 12.33 -10.10
C ARG A 524 -8.90 13.53 -9.46
N LEU A 525 -8.19 14.64 -9.30
CA LEU A 525 -8.78 15.88 -8.77
C LEU A 525 -9.93 16.41 -9.66
N ALA A 526 -9.81 16.30 -10.98
CA ALA A 526 -10.88 16.70 -11.90
C ALA A 526 -12.13 15.80 -11.75
N ASN A 527 -11.93 14.49 -11.63
CA ASN A 527 -13.01 13.52 -11.40
C ASN A 527 -13.67 13.75 -10.04
N LEU A 528 -12.88 13.95 -8.98
CA LEU A 528 -13.39 14.30 -7.66
C LEU A 528 -14.29 15.55 -7.71
N LEU A 529 -13.85 16.61 -8.41
CA LEU A 529 -14.65 17.84 -8.55
C LEU A 529 -16.00 17.61 -9.25
N ILE A 530 -16.07 16.68 -10.22
CA ILE A 530 -17.31 16.31 -10.93
C ILE A 530 -18.21 15.46 -10.02
N ASN A 531 -17.64 14.43 -9.39
CA ASN A 531 -18.37 13.47 -8.58
C ASN A 531 -18.92 14.09 -7.30
N CYS A 532 -18.22 15.07 -6.74
CA CYS A 532 -18.57 15.73 -5.49
C CYS A 532 -19.20 17.14 -5.66
N ASP A 533 -19.55 17.56 -6.89
CA ASP A 533 -20.20 18.86 -7.11
C ASP A 533 -21.50 18.98 -6.29
N PRO A 534 -21.60 19.91 -5.32
CA PRO A 534 -22.78 20.05 -4.47
C PRO A 534 -24.05 20.45 -5.24
N GLU A 535 -23.91 21.03 -6.44
CA GLU A 535 -25.03 21.41 -7.32
C GLU A 535 -25.51 20.25 -8.23
N GLY A 536 -24.75 19.16 -8.32
CA GLY A 536 -25.11 17.99 -9.11
C GLY A 536 -26.22 17.16 -8.47
N GLU A 537 -26.89 16.36 -9.30
CA GLU A 537 -27.83 15.33 -8.84
C GLU A 537 -27.07 14.06 -8.48
N ASP A 538 -27.44 13.44 -7.35
CA ASP A 538 -26.94 12.11 -7.02
C ASP A 538 -27.64 11.09 -7.94
N ALA A 539 -26.88 10.19 -8.56
CA ALA A 539 -27.46 9.11 -9.37
C ALA A 539 -28.37 8.20 -8.52
N PHE A 540 -28.08 8.12 -7.21
CA PHE A 540 -28.88 7.45 -6.20
C PHE A 540 -28.85 8.27 -4.89
N SER A 541 -29.99 8.44 -4.23
CA SER A 541 -30.06 9.15 -2.95
C SER A 541 -29.45 8.29 -1.85
N PHE A 542 -28.29 8.68 -1.34
CA PHE A 542 -27.61 8.01 -0.23
C PHE A 542 -28.18 8.47 1.12
N ASP A 543 -28.58 7.52 1.97
CA ASP A 543 -28.90 7.75 3.37
C ASP A 543 -27.89 6.99 4.24
N PRO A 544 -27.04 7.67 5.04
CA PRO A 544 -26.14 7.01 5.98
C PRO A 544 -26.86 6.04 6.93
N GLU A 545 -28.15 6.27 7.22
CA GLU A 545 -28.95 5.37 8.07
C GLU A 545 -29.16 3.99 7.41
N MET A 546 -29.25 3.93 6.08
CA MET A 546 -29.35 2.69 5.31
C MET A 546 -28.03 1.92 5.28
N GLU A 547 -26.90 2.61 5.21
CA GLU A 547 -25.58 1.97 5.13
C GLU A 547 -25.08 1.50 6.50
N ALA A 548 -25.44 2.21 7.57
CA ALA A 548 -25.06 1.85 8.94
C ALA A 548 -25.58 0.47 9.41
N VAL A 549 -26.56 -0.12 8.72
CA VAL A 549 -27.09 -1.44 9.07
C VAL A 549 -26.39 -2.60 8.33
N VAL A 550 -25.51 -2.31 7.36
CA VAL A 550 -24.90 -3.35 6.51
C VAL A 550 -23.98 -4.27 7.31
N GLY A 551 -23.05 -3.74 8.10
CA GLY A 551 -22.13 -4.55 8.93
C GLY A 551 -22.88 -5.53 9.86
N PRO A 552 -23.80 -5.05 10.72
CA PRO A 552 -24.62 -5.92 11.54
C PRO A 552 -25.43 -6.96 10.75
N ALA A 553 -25.93 -6.61 9.54
CA ALA A 553 -26.65 -7.55 8.69
C ALA A 553 -25.72 -8.61 8.09
N MET A 554 -24.51 -8.26 7.66
CA MET A 554 -23.52 -9.21 7.12
C MET A 554 -23.09 -10.23 8.17
N ASP A 555 -22.98 -9.81 9.45
CA ASP A 555 -22.73 -10.74 10.56
C ASP A 555 -23.85 -11.78 10.71
N VAL A 556 -25.11 -11.39 10.46
CA VAL A 556 -26.27 -12.31 10.48
C VAL A 556 -26.26 -13.25 9.27
N PHE A 557 -25.85 -12.76 8.10
CA PHE A 557 -25.69 -13.60 6.91
C PHE A 557 -24.42 -14.47 6.94
N ASN A 558 -23.55 -14.29 7.93
CA ASN A 558 -22.24 -14.92 8.04
C ASN A 558 -21.39 -14.71 6.77
N ILE A 559 -21.51 -13.52 6.17
CA ILE A 559 -20.68 -13.11 5.04
C ILE A 559 -19.39 -12.53 5.61
N TYR A 560 -18.28 -13.15 5.27
CA TYR A 560 -16.98 -12.72 5.73
C TYR A 560 -16.50 -11.52 4.92
N TYR A 561 -15.99 -10.50 5.61
CA TYR A 561 -15.32 -9.35 5.02
C TYR A 561 -14.09 -9.01 5.87
N TRP A 562 -13.06 -8.47 5.24
CA TRP A 562 -11.84 -8.02 5.92
C TRP A 562 -11.89 -6.51 6.16
N GLY A 563 -11.59 -6.08 7.38
CA GLY A 563 -11.44 -4.66 7.71
C GLY A 563 -12.76 -3.89 7.79
N ASP A 564 -12.67 -2.57 7.57
CA ASP A 564 -13.86 -1.71 7.49
C ASP A 564 -14.58 -1.94 6.16
N LEU A 565 -15.87 -2.23 6.23
CA LEU A 565 -16.69 -2.48 5.04
C LEU A 565 -16.88 -1.16 4.25
N GLU A 566 -16.40 -1.13 3.01
CA GLU A 566 -16.71 -0.05 2.06
C GLU A 566 -18.24 0.01 1.79
N PRO A 567 -18.82 1.17 1.43
CA PRO A 567 -20.27 1.31 1.34
C PRO A 567 -20.94 0.42 0.27
N LEU A 568 -21.83 -0.48 0.70
CA LEU A 568 -22.53 -1.44 -0.17
C LEU A 568 -23.69 -0.84 -0.96
N PHE A 569 -24.59 -0.08 -0.32
CA PHE A 569 -25.75 0.45 -1.04
C PHE A 569 -25.39 1.48 -2.12
N PRO A 570 -24.37 2.34 -1.95
CA PRO A 570 -23.82 3.14 -3.05
C PRO A 570 -23.37 2.30 -4.24
N HIS A 571 -22.55 1.26 -4.01
CA HIS A 571 -22.10 0.34 -5.05
C HIS A 571 -23.28 -0.32 -5.77
N LEU A 572 -24.25 -0.87 -5.02
CA LEU A 572 -25.44 -1.48 -5.59
C LEU A 572 -26.30 -0.49 -6.38
N GLY A 573 -26.33 0.78 -5.96
CA GLY A 573 -26.97 1.88 -6.68
C GLY A 573 -26.29 2.17 -8.03
N GLU A 574 -24.95 2.13 -8.09
CA GLU A 574 -24.19 2.27 -9.34
C GLU A 574 -24.46 1.10 -10.30
N VAL A 575 -24.44 -0.14 -9.78
CA VAL A 575 -24.79 -1.36 -10.52
C VAL A 575 -26.20 -1.25 -11.11
N MET A 576 -27.20 -0.90 -10.30
CA MET A 576 -28.58 -0.72 -10.77
C MET A 576 -28.71 0.44 -11.75
N GLY A 577 -27.98 1.54 -11.51
CA GLY A 577 -27.91 2.67 -12.43
C GLY A 577 -27.40 2.25 -13.80
N TYR A 578 -26.35 1.42 -13.84
CA TYR A 578 -25.76 0.92 -15.07
C TYR A 578 -26.71 -0.06 -15.78
N ILE A 579 -27.28 -1.03 -15.05
CA ILE A 579 -28.25 -2.00 -15.59
C ILE A 579 -29.46 -1.30 -16.23
N THR A 580 -29.96 -0.25 -15.59
CA THR A 580 -31.12 0.50 -16.06
C THR A 580 -30.79 1.59 -17.09
N GLY A 581 -29.51 1.78 -17.42
CA GLY A 581 -29.02 2.81 -18.35
C GLY A 581 -29.12 4.25 -17.81
N LYS A 582 -29.40 4.43 -16.51
CA LYS A 582 -29.38 5.72 -15.82
C LYS A 582 -27.94 6.21 -15.58
N ASN A 583 -27.02 5.28 -15.31
CA ASN A 583 -25.58 5.50 -15.29
C ASN A 583 -24.98 5.00 -16.60
N LYS A 584 -24.15 5.81 -17.25
CA LYS A 584 -23.42 5.45 -18.48
C LYS A 584 -21.92 5.36 -18.26
N SER A 585 -21.45 5.62 -17.05
CA SER A 585 -20.06 5.40 -16.69
C SER A 585 -19.75 3.90 -16.81
N PRO A 586 -18.75 3.50 -17.62
CA PRO A 586 -18.28 2.13 -17.63
C PRO A 586 -17.44 1.80 -16.39
N ARG A 587 -17.12 2.77 -15.52
CA ARG A 587 -16.46 2.52 -14.24
C ARG A 587 -17.48 2.53 -13.12
N ILE A 588 -17.43 1.48 -12.32
CA ILE A 588 -18.28 1.22 -11.16
C ILE A 588 -17.33 0.92 -10.00
N SER A 589 -17.61 1.48 -8.83
CA SER A 589 -16.85 1.24 -7.62
C SER A 589 -16.66 -0.27 -7.36
N SER A 590 -15.51 -0.63 -6.81
CA SER A 590 -15.25 -2.01 -6.37
C SER A 590 -16.38 -2.53 -5.46
N PRO A 591 -16.81 -3.80 -5.61
CA PRO A 591 -17.75 -4.40 -4.69
C PRO A 591 -17.10 -4.53 -3.30
N PRO A 592 -17.72 -4.00 -2.23
CA PRO A 592 -17.15 -4.11 -0.88
C PRO A 592 -17.22 -5.54 -0.32
N ILE A 593 -18.12 -6.35 -0.87
CA ILE A 593 -18.34 -7.77 -0.62
C ILE A 593 -18.84 -8.41 -1.91
N ASP A 594 -18.72 -9.73 -2.00
CA ASP A 594 -19.31 -10.55 -3.06
C ASP A 594 -20.84 -10.65 -2.87
N TRP A 595 -21.54 -9.51 -2.92
CA TRP A 595 -22.95 -9.36 -2.57
C TRP A 595 -23.87 -10.23 -3.43
N TRP A 596 -23.43 -10.67 -4.61
CA TRP A 596 -24.19 -11.59 -5.46
C TRP A 596 -24.37 -12.96 -4.78
N GLU A 597 -23.53 -13.34 -3.82
CA GLU A 597 -23.76 -14.52 -2.98
C GLU A 597 -25.04 -14.42 -2.14
N LEU A 598 -25.53 -13.21 -1.86
CA LEU A 598 -26.84 -13.01 -1.21
C LEU A 598 -27.99 -13.45 -2.10
N LEU A 599 -27.80 -13.48 -3.43
CA LEU A 599 -28.82 -13.94 -4.37
C LEU A 599 -28.99 -15.47 -4.31
N GLU A 600 -27.99 -16.19 -3.81
CA GLU A 600 -28.03 -17.64 -3.69
C GLU A 600 -28.81 -18.07 -2.44
N ASN A 601 -29.87 -18.86 -2.63
CA ASN A 601 -30.69 -19.42 -1.55
C ASN A 601 -31.12 -18.35 -0.53
N ILE A 602 -31.49 -17.16 -1.03
CA ILE A 602 -31.79 -15.98 -0.20
C ILE A 602 -32.91 -16.26 0.82
N ASP A 603 -33.88 -17.11 0.47
CA ASP A 603 -34.95 -17.56 1.36
C ASP A 603 -34.42 -18.34 2.58
N ALA A 604 -33.53 -19.30 2.36
CA ALA A 604 -32.92 -20.09 3.42
C ALA A 604 -32.05 -19.20 4.33
N ARG A 605 -31.27 -18.30 3.73
CA ARG A 605 -30.44 -17.33 4.46
C ARG A 605 -31.29 -16.39 5.31
N ILE A 606 -32.39 -15.87 4.75
CA ILE A 606 -33.33 -15.00 5.50
C ILE A 606 -33.98 -15.76 6.64
N TRP A 607 -34.41 -16.99 6.38
CA TRP A 607 -35.07 -17.82 7.39
C TRP A 607 -34.13 -18.20 8.53
N CYS A 608 -32.87 -18.53 8.24
CA CYS A 608 -31.83 -18.76 9.25
C CYS A 608 -31.58 -17.49 10.08
N GLY A 609 -31.36 -16.36 9.39
CA GLY A 609 -31.12 -15.06 10.03
C GLY A 609 -32.23 -14.63 10.98
N PHE A 610 -33.49 -14.97 10.67
CA PHE A 610 -34.63 -14.67 11.54
C PHE A 610 -34.49 -15.25 12.95
N PHE A 611 -33.90 -16.44 13.07
CA PHE A 611 -33.68 -17.07 14.38
C PHE A 611 -32.35 -16.63 15.01
N GLU A 612 -31.32 -16.38 14.21
CA GLU A 612 -29.96 -16.09 14.69
C GLU A 612 -29.69 -14.60 15.00
N ALA A 613 -30.43 -13.65 14.43
CA ALA A 613 -30.07 -12.24 14.45
C ALA A 613 -29.98 -11.60 15.86
N GLN A 614 -30.69 -12.13 16.85
CA GLN A 614 -30.67 -11.68 18.25
C GLN A 614 -30.71 -10.14 18.38
N GLU A 615 -29.70 -9.51 19.01
CA GLU A 615 -29.62 -8.05 19.19
C GLU A 615 -29.48 -7.25 17.88
N LYS A 616 -29.16 -7.90 16.76
CA LYS A 616 -29.00 -7.29 15.42
C LYS A 616 -30.28 -7.37 14.57
N GLU A 617 -31.36 -7.94 15.10
CA GLU A 617 -32.60 -8.21 14.36
C GLU A 617 -33.16 -6.98 13.63
N GLU A 618 -33.25 -5.82 14.29
CA GLU A 618 -33.81 -4.63 13.65
C GLU A 618 -32.89 -4.07 12.54
N ALA A 619 -31.57 -4.10 12.72
CA ALA A 619 -30.62 -3.68 11.70
C ALA A 619 -30.71 -4.60 10.47
N TRP A 620 -30.76 -5.91 10.70
CA TRP A 620 -30.91 -6.92 9.66
C TRP A 620 -32.25 -6.79 8.90
N LEU A 621 -33.37 -6.59 9.61
CA LEU A 621 -34.68 -6.35 8.97
C LEU A 621 -34.71 -5.05 8.16
N THR A 622 -34.05 -4.00 8.66
CA THR A 622 -33.91 -2.72 7.94
C THR A 622 -33.06 -2.89 6.68
N PHE A 623 -31.96 -3.65 6.76
CA PHE A 623 -31.15 -4.01 5.60
C PHE A 623 -32.00 -4.73 4.54
N LEU A 624 -32.76 -5.76 4.94
CA LEU A 624 -33.63 -6.52 4.03
C LEU A 624 -34.66 -5.64 3.33
N GLU A 625 -35.27 -4.70 4.06
CA GLU A 625 -36.21 -3.74 3.50
C GLU A 625 -35.54 -2.84 2.45
N HIS A 626 -34.36 -2.30 2.75
CA HIS A 626 -33.59 -1.47 1.81
C HIS A 626 -33.13 -2.26 0.58
N PHE A 627 -32.61 -3.47 0.78
CA PHE A 627 -32.18 -4.36 -0.31
C PHE A 627 -33.34 -4.74 -1.22
N ALA A 628 -34.52 -5.05 -0.66
CA ALA A 628 -35.73 -5.31 -1.43
C ALA A 628 -36.22 -4.07 -2.18
N ASN A 629 -36.08 -2.87 -1.61
CA ASN A 629 -36.51 -1.61 -2.23
C ASN A 629 -35.58 -1.12 -3.35
N LEU A 630 -34.32 -1.58 -3.37
CA LEU A 630 -33.39 -1.32 -4.46
C LEU A 630 -33.89 -1.90 -5.80
N GLY A 631 -34.64 -3.00 -5.74
CA GLY A 631 -35.25 -3.65 -6.91
C GLY A 631 -34.33 -4.58 -7.69
N ILE A 632 -33.14 -4.90 -7.15
CA ILE A 632 -32.19 -5.82 -7.79
C ILE A 632 -32.75 -7.25 -7.92
N LEU A 633 -33.54 -7.68 -6.93
CA LEU A 633 -34.26 -8.97 -6.91
C LEU A 633 -35.51 -8.98 -7.80
N ASP A 634 -35.96 -7.80 -8.24
CA ASP A 634 -37.17 -7.63 -9.07
C ASP A 634 -36.80 -7.47 -10.56
N LEU A 635 -35.51 -7.56 -10.91
CA LEU A 635 -35.04 -7.55 -12.28
C LEU A 635 -35.58 -8.76 -13.06
N PRO A 636 -35.99 -8.58 -14.33
CA PRO A 636 -36.60 -9.66 -15.12
C PRO A 636 -35.61 -10.73 -15.60
N GLY A 637 -34.31 -10.44 -15.51
CA GLY A 637 -33.23 -11.28 -15.99
C GLY A 637 -32.65 -12.22 -14.93
N ARG A 638 -31.44 -12.73 -15.22
CA ARG A 638 -30.69 -13.62 -14.33
C ARG A 638 -29.25 -13.16 -14.19
N PHE A 639 -28.62 -13.51 -13.07
CA PHE A 639 -27.20 -13.27 -12.83
C PHE A 639 -26.40 -14.56 -12.93
N ARG A 640 -25.16 -14.47 -13.41
CA ARG A 640 -24.13 -15.48 -13.18
C ARG A 640 -22.80 -14.83 -12.88
N TYR A 641 -22.00 -15.49 -12.07
CA TYR A 641 -20.61 -15.16 -11.80
C TYR A 641 -19.71 -16.15 -12.54
N LEU A 642 -18.63 -15.62 -13.14
CA LEU A 642 -17.62 -16.39 -13.84
C LEU A 642 -16.24 -16.01 -13.34
N GLU A 643 -15.35 -17.00 -13.26
CA GLU A 643 -13.92 -16.81 -13.02
C GLU A 643 -13.10 -17.50 -14.12
N GLY A 644 -11.96 -16.92 -14.48
CA GLY A 644 -11.10 -17.42 -15.54
C GLY A 644 -10.35 -16.32 -16.29
N GLU A 645 -9.86 -16.65 -17.49
CA GLU A 645 -8.85 -15.82 -18.18
C GLU A 645 -9.30 -15.43 -19.59
N PHE A 646 -8.81 -14.29 -20.10
CA PHE A 646 -8.99 -13.92 -21.50
C PHE A 646 -7.87 -14.51 -22.36
N GLU A 647 -8.21 -15.09 -23.52
CA GLU A 647 -7.24 -15.40 -24.57
C GLU A 647 -6.79 -14.09 -25.24
N GLY A 648 -5.80 -13.43 -24.63
CA GLY A 648 -5.32 -12.10 -24.99
C GLY A 648 -6.02 -10.99 -24.19
N LYS A 649 -6.27 -9.83 -24.82
CA LYS A 649 -6.82 -8.67 -24.11
C LYS A 649 -8.33 -8.80 -23.83
N ALA A 650 -8.73 -8.37 -22.63
CA ALA A 650 -10.12 -8.13 -22.26
C ALA A 650 -10.77 -7.03 -23.15
N PRO A 651 -12.11 -6.99 -23.27
CA PRO A 651 -12.81 -6.01 -24.10
C PRO A 651 -12.96 -4.63 -23.44
N VAL A 652 -12.38 -4.43 -22.25
CA VAL A 652 -12.46 -3.22 -21.43
C VAL A 652 -11.06 -2.68 -21.14
N ASN A 653 -10.96 -1.37 -20.97
CA ASN A 653 -9.69 -0.68 -20.80
C ASN A 653 -9.32 -0.52 -19.32
N THR A 654 -8.24 -1.15 -18.89
CA THR A 654 -7.75 -1.21 -17.50
C THR A 654 -6.72 -0.12 -17.16
N LYS A 655 -6.84 1.10 -17.71
CA LYS A 655 -5.86 2.22 -17.69
C LYS A 655 -5.00 2.50 -16.42
N SER A 656 -5.17 1.88 -15.25
CA SER A 656 -4.33 2.16 -14.08
C SER A 656 -3.93 0.90 -13.31
N ARG A 657 -2.63 0.81 -13.00
CA ARG A 657 -1.99 -0.13 -12.06
C ARG A 657 -2.43 0.04 -10.60
N LYS A 658 -3.35 0.97 -10.31
CA LYS A 658 -3.77 1.37 -8.96
C LYS A 658 -5.28 1.30 -8.73
N THR A 659 -6.05 0.92 -9.76
CA THR A 659 -7.51 0.76 -9.69
C THR A 659 -7.88 -0.69 -10.00
N ASP A 660 -6.99 -1.63 -9.70
CA ASP A 660 -7.18 -3.08 -9.95
C ASP A 660 -8.40 -3.64 -9.19
N GLU A 661 -9.04 -2.82 -8.35
CA GLU A 661 -10.23 -3.18 -7.59
C GLU A 661 -11.56 -2.74 -8.24
N ASP A 662 -11.60 -1.73 -9.12
CA ASP A 662 -12.86 -1.23 -9.68
C ASP A 662 -13.50 -2.21 -10.69
N TRP A 663 -14.83 -2.16 -10.77
CA TRP A 663 -15.60 -2.89 -11.79
C TRP A 663 -15.71 -2.12 -13.10
N LEU A 664 -15.47 -2.81 -14.21
CA LEU A 664 -15.59 -2.31 -15.57
C LEU A 664 -16.88 -2.83 -16.21
N GLY A 665 -17.86 -1.94 -16.36
CA GLY A 665 -19.11 -2.18 -17.07
C GLY A 665 -18.89 -2.38 -18.57
N TYR A 666 -19.51 -3.41 -19.12
CA TYR A 666 -19.45 -3.76 -20.54
C TYR A 666 -20.80 -4.26 -21.03
N HIS A 667 -21.17 -3.93 -22.27
CA HIS A 667 -22.39 -4.39 -22.91
C HIS A 667 -22.05 -5.19 -24.16
N ASP A 668 -22.57 -6.41 -24.25
CA ASP A 668 -22.45 -7.23 -25.46
C ASP A 668 -23.65 -8.16 -25.61
N GLN A 669 -24.12 -8.30 -26.85
CA GLN A 669 -25.24 -9.17 -27.23
C GLN A 669 -26.54 -8.97 -26.41
N GLY A 670 -26.72 -7.78 -25.81
CA GLY A 670 -27.89 -7.47 -24.97
C GLY A 670 -27.70 -7.77 -23.49
N ASN A 671 -26.59 -8.40 -23.12
CA ASN A 671 -26.20 -8.65 -21.72
C ASN A 671 -25.29 -7.56 -21.20
N ILE A 672 -25.20 -7.49 -19.88
CA ILE A 672 -24.44 -6.51 -19.13
C ILE A 672 -23.42 -7.27 -18.29
N TYR A 673 -22.18 -6.86 -18.35
CA TYR A 673 -21.07 -7.53 -17.67
C TYR A 673 -20.37 -6.52 -16.77
N PHE A 674 -19.99 -6.96 -15.58
CA PHE A 674 -19.10 -6.25 -14.68
C PHE A 674 -17.83 -7.05 -14.57
N LEU A 675 -16.74 -6.53 -15.13
CA LEU A 675 -15.45 -7.20 -15.23
C LEU A 675 -14.49 -6.62 -14.20
N GLN A 676 -13.76 -7.48 -13.50
CA GLN A 676 -12.71 -7.10 -12.57
C GLN A 676 -11.47 -7.96 -12.82
N GLN A 677 -10.32 -7.34 -12.99
CA GLN A 677 -9.06 -8.06 -13.09
C GLN A 677 -8.61 -8.47 -11.69
N GLN A 678 -8.20 -9.73 -11.52
CA GLN A 678 -7.60 -10.23 -10.29
C GLN A 678 -6.08 -10.31 -10.45
N TRP A 679 -5.39 -10.88 -9.45
CA TRP A 679 -3.96 -11.13 -9.53
C TRP A 679 -3.61 -11.97 -10.77
N GLY A 680 -2.68 -11.46 -11.59
CA GLY A 680 -2.23 -12.12 -12.81
C GLY A 680 -3.17 -11.91 -14.00
N GLU A 681 -3.44 -12.99 -14.75
CA GLU A 681 -4.30 -12.99 -15.94
C GLU A 681 -5.76 -13.40 -15.63
N ASN A 682 -6.08 -13.66 -14.36
CA ASN A 682 -7.41 -14.07 -13.91
C ASN A 682 -8.37 -12.87 -13.81
N TRP A 683 -9.64 -13.11 -14.10
CA TRP A 683 -10.72 -12.13 -14.09
C TRP A 683 -11.95 -12.70 -13.40
N LYS A 684 -12.69 -11.80 -12.76
CA LYS A 684 -14.04 -12.06 -12.26
C LYS A 684 -15.04 -11.33 -13.14
N ILE A 685 -16.13 -12.01 -13.51
CA ILE A 685 -17.21 -11.43 -14.31
C ILE A 685 -18.55 -11.72 -13.63
N LEU A 686 -19.26 -10.65 -13.23
CA LEU A 686 -20.69 -10.75 -12.94
C LEU A 686 -21.47 -10.37 -14.21
N GLU A 687 -22.20 -11.33 -14.79
CA GLU A 687 -23.06 -11.13 -15.95
C GLU A 687 -24.52 -11.04 -15.51
N TYR A 688 -25.21 -9.99 -15.98
CA TYR A 688 -26.65 -9.87 -15.95
C TYR A 688 -27.22 -10.07 -17.36
N ALA A 689 -28.10 -11.07 -17.51
CA ALA A 689 -28.79 -11.44 -18.74
C ALA A 689 -30.28 -11.04 -18.68
N PRO A 690 -30.69 -9.90 -19.29
CA PRO A 690 -32.06 -9.40 -19.17
C PRO A 690 -33.13 -10.32 -19.76
N ASP A 691 -32.80 -11.14 -20.75
CA ASP A 691 -33.71 -12.12 -21.36
C ASP A 691 -33.57 -13.54 -20.77
N GLY A 692 -32.74 -13.67 -19.73
CA GLY A 692 -32.42 -14.92 -19.06
C GLY A 692 -31.45 -15.83 -19.83
N LYS A 693 -30.87 -15.39 -20.96
CA LYS A 693 -29.89 -16.17 -21.72
C LYS A 693 -28.50 -15.60 -21.54
N PHE A 694 -27.61 -16.42 -21.03
CA PHE A 694 -26.21 -16.05 -20.89
C PHE A 694 -25.46 -16.11 -22.21
N HIS A 695 -24.53 -15.18 -22.39
CA HIS A 695 -23.66 -15.06 -23.55
C HIS A 695 -22.22 -14.98 -23.06
N LEU A 696 -21.32 -15.78 -23.67
CA LEU A 696 -19.92 -15.74 -23.28
C LEU A 696 -19.26 -14.48 -23.85
N VAL A 697 -18.55 -13.74 -23.01
CA VAL A 697 -17.72 -12.63 -23.46
C VAL A 697 -16.67 -13.18 -24.44
N PRO A 698 -16.50 -12.59 -25.64
CA PRO A 698 -15.56 -13.11 -26.62
C PRO A 698 -14.16 -13.31 -26.05
N LYS A 699 -13.58 -14.49 -26.32
CA LYS A 699 -12.23 -14.92 -25.88
C LYS A 699 -12.07 -15.19 -24.37
N TYR A 700 -13.15 -15.13 -23.59
CA TYR A 700 -13.10 -15.51 -22.19
C TYR A 700 -13.12 -17.03 -22.04
N GLN A 701 -12.19 -17.59 -21.28
CA GLN A 701 -12.12 -19.01 -20.93
C GLN A 701 -12.63 -19.16 -19.50
N ILE A 702 -13.75 -19.87 -19.34
CA ILE A 702 -14.37 -20.10 -18.02
C ILE A 702 -13.62 -21.22 -17.31
N GLU A 703 -13.16 -20.94 -16.10
CA GLU A 703 -12.65 -21.94 -15.15
C GLU A 703 -13.73 -22.30 -14.12
N GLU A 704 -14.45 -21.31 -13.60
CA GLU A 704 -15.58 -21.50 -12.68
C GLU A 704 -16.81 -20.71 -13.13
N GLU A 705 -18.00 -21.29 -12.92
CA GLU A 705 -19.29 -20.68 -13.24
C GLU A 705 -20.29 -20.96 -12.12
N THR A 706 -20.90 -19.90 -11.61
CA THR A 706 -22.00 -19.96 -10.64
C THR A 706 -23.19 -19.16 -11.14
N VAL A 707 -24.37 -19.76 -11.15
CA VAL A 707 -25.60 -19.12 -11.64
C VAL A 707 -26.52 -18.81 -10.47
N TYR A 708 -26.98 -17.57 -10.38
CA TYR A 708 -27.85 -17.13 -9.30
C TYR A 708 -29.30 -17.04 -9.76
N GLU A 709 -30.16 -17.79 -9.08
CA GLU A 709 -31.62 -17.75 -9.22
C GLU A 709 -32.22 -17.42 -7.85
N PRO A 710 -32.48 -16.13 -7.54
CA PRO A 710 -33.04 -15.77 -6.25
C PRO A 710 -34.42 -16.40 -6.08
N SER A 711 -34.58 -17.18 -5.02
CA SER A 711 -35.82 -17.90 -4.69
C SER A 711 -36.95 -16.97 -4.27
N TRP A 712 -36.62 -15.83 -3.66
CA TRP A 712 -37.55 -14.77 -3.27
C TRP A 712 -37.27 -13.46 -4.02
N ASN A 713 -38.35 -12.74 -4.35
CA ASN A 713 -38.28 -11.40 -4.93
C ASN A 713 -38.44 -10.32 -3.83
N GLY A 714 -38.36 -9.04 -4.22
CA GLY A 714 -38.47 -7.93 -3.27
C GLY A 714 -39.83 -7.85 -2.57
N GLU A 715 -40.93 -8.26 -3.23
CA GLU A 715 -42.26 -8.28 -2.61
C GLU A 715 -42.33 -9.29 -1.47
N THR A 716 -41.81 -10.51 -1.69
CA THR A 716 -41.77 -11.56 -0.66
C THR A 716 -40.91 -11.12 0.53
N ILE A 717 -39.75 -10.50 0.30
CA ILE A 717 -38.89 -10.01 1.39
C ILE A 717 -39.58 -8.89 2.17
N ARG A 718 -40.23 -7.93 1.50
CA ARG A 718 -41.00 -6.87 2.19
C ARG A 718 -42.11 -7.44 3.07
N GLU A 719 -42.84 -8.43 2.57
CA GLU A 719 -43.89 -9.09 3.33
C GLU A 719 -43.31 -9.90 4.51
N PHE A 720 -42.18 -10.57 4.31
CA PHE A 720 -41.45 -11.24 5.38
C PHE A 720 -41.05 -10.25 6.48
N VAL A 721 -40.41 -9.13 6.13
CA VAL A 721 -39.99 -8.09 7.10
C VAL A 721 -41.20 -7.56 7.88
N ARG A 722 -42.33 -7.30 7.19
CA ARG A 722 -43.57 -6.88 7.82
C ARG A 722 -44.06 -7.90 8.85
N LEU A 723 -44.13 -9.17 8.45
CA LEU A 723 -44.57 -10.26 9.33
C LEU A 723 -43.62 -10.48 10.51
N ALA A 724 -42.30 -10.39 10.30
CA ALA A 724 -41.29 -10.53 11.33
C ALA A 724 -41.40 -9.42 12.40
N ARG A 725 -41.67 -8.17 12.00
CA ARG A 725 -41.89 -7.06 12.95
C ARG A 725 -43.21 -7.14 13.70
N GLU A 726 -44.25 -7.72 13.10
CA GLU A 726 -45.60 -7.78 13.67
C GLU A 726 -45.87 -9.01 14.57
N ASN A 727 -45.09 -10.09 14.42
CA ASN A 727 -45.38 -11.37 15.04
C ASN A 727 -44.22 -11.87 15.90
N GLU A 728 -44.52 -12.67 16.92
CA GLU A 728 -43.51 -13.40 17.67
C GLU A 728 -42.87 -14.50 16.82
N LYS A 729 -41.59 -14.83 17.09
CA LYS A 729 -40.88 -15.90 16.40
C LYS A 729 -41.65 -17.23 16.55
N PRO A 730 -41.89 -17.97 15.44
CA PRO A 730 -42.73 -19.15 15.45
C PRO A 730 -41.94 -20.37 15.95
N PHE A 731 -41.63 -20.42 17.24
CA PHE A 731 -41.01 -21.58 17.85
C PHE A 731 -41.96 -22.78 17.83
N LEU A 732 -41.47 -23.94 17.37
CA LEU A 732 -42.24 -25.19 17.39
C LEU A 732 -42.27 -25.78 18.79
N SER A 733 -43.42 -26.33 19.19
CA SER A 733 -43.50 -27.15 20.40
C SER A 733 -42.82 -28.52 20.17
N PRO A 734 -42.32 -29.18 21.23
CA PRO A 734 -41.74 -30.51 21.12
C PRO A 734 -42.65 -31.51 20.40
N GLU A 735 -43.96 -31.47 20.66
CA GLU A 735 -44.94 -32.37 20.04
C GLU A 735 -45.09 -32.13 18.54
N ARG A 736 -44.93 -30.87 18.08
CA ARG A 736 -44.93 -30.56 16.65
C ARG A 736 -43.65 -31.02 15.97
N LEU A 737 -42.51 -30.90 16.64
CA LEU A 737 -41.23 -31.41 16.14
C LEU A 737 -41.26 -32.94 16.00
N GLU A 738 -41.79 -33.65 17.01
CA GLU A 738 -41.98 -35.10 16.97
C GLU A 738 -42.92 -35.51 15.82
N SER A 739 -44.07 -34.83 15.69
CA SER A 739 -45.00 -35.12 14.60
C SER A 739 -44.41 -34.87 13.21
N PHE A 740 -43.58 -33.82 13.05
CA PHE A 740 -42.94 -33.50 11.77
C PHE A 740 -41.82 -34.50 11.45
N ALA A 741 -41.03 -34.86 12.47
CA ALA A 741 -39.99 -35.87 12.41
C ALA A 741 -40.53 -37.24 11.97
N ASP A 742 -41.66 -37.68 12.57
CA ASP A 742 -42.33 -38.92 12.21
C ASP A 742 -42.83 -38.93 10.75
N GLN A 743 -43.33 -37.79 10.25
CA GLN A 743 -43.80 -37.67 8.85
C GLN A 743 -42.66 -37.75 7.83
N LEU A 744 -41.51 -37.18 8.18
CA LEU A 744 -40.33 -37.13 7.29
C LEU A 744 -39.36 -38.30 7.52
N ALA A 745 -39.63 -39.18 8.50
CA ALA A 745 -38.75 -40.26 8.92
C ALA A 745 -37.34 -39.77 9.33
N ILE A 746 -37.28 -38.62 10.02
CA ILE A 746 -36.08 -38.02 10.60
C ILE A 746 -36.22 -37.92 12.11
N THR A 747 -35.18 -37.47 12.82
CA THR A 747 -35.25 -37.19 14.25
C THR A 747 -35.88 -35.81 14.54
N PRO A 748 -36.47 -35.59 15.74
CA PRO A 748 -36.94 -34.27 16.15
C PRO A 748 -35.87 -33.17 16.10
N ALA A 749 -34.59 -33.53 16.29
CA ALA A 749 -33.46 -32.62 16.18
C ALA A 749 -33.22 -32.19 14.71
N GLU A 750 -33.22 -33.15 13.78
CA GLU A 750 -33.12 -32.85 12.34
C GLU A 750 -34.32 -32.05 11.84
N ALA A 751 -35.53 -32.37 12.31
CA ALA A 751 -36.74 -31.58 12.08
C ALA A 751 -36.59 -30.13 12.58
N GLY A 752 -36.00 -29.95 13.76
CA GLY A 752 -35.67 -28.63 14.31
C GLY A 752 -34.66 -27.88 13.44
N LEU A 753 -33.57 -28.54 13.04
CA LEU A 753 -32.56 -27.94 12.16
C LEU A 753 -33.16 -27.46 10.84
N VAL A 754 -34.01 -28.26 10.20
CA VAL A 754 -34.75 -27.86 8.99
C VAL A 754 -35.64 -26.65 9.28
N TRP A 755 -36.39 -26.66 10.40
CA TRP A 755 -37.26 -25.54 10.77
C TRP A 755 -36.50 -24.25 11.05
N PHE A 756 -35.26 -24.32 11.53
CA PHE A 756 -34.43 -23.14 11.79
C PHE A 756 -33.56 -22.74 10.58
N GLY A 757 -33.73 -23.38 9.43
CA GLY A 757 -32.95 -23.04 8.21
C GLY A 757 -31.51 -23.55 8.23
N PHE A 758 -31.25 -24.63 8.97
CA PHE A 758 -29.92 -25.24 9.14
C PHE A 758 -28.84 -24.25 9.64
N PRO A 759 -28.99 -23.73 10.88
CA PRO A 759 -27.99 -22.84 11.45
C PRO A 759 -26.60 -23.48 11.44
N ASN A 760 -25.59 -22.75 10.96
CA ASN A 760 -24.17 -23.16 10.88
C ASN A 760 -23.81 -24.34 9.95
N PHE A 761 -24.66 -24.74 9.00
CA PHE A 761 -24.37 -25.90 8.13
C PHE A 761 -23.10 -25.78 7.25
N ASN A 762 -22.64 -24.55 6.97
CA ASN A 762 -21.40 -24.26 6.23
C ASN A 762 -20.25 -23.76 7.11
N ASN A 763 -20.40 -23.70 8.44
CA ASN A 763 -19.34 -23.28 9.36
C ASN A 763 -18.61 -24.52 9.89
N TYR A 764 -17.37 -24.73 9.46
CA TYR A 764 -16.51 -25.80 10.00
C TYR A 764 -15.98 -25.51 11.43
N ASP A 765 -16.15 -24.28 11.96
CA ASP A 765 -15.46 -23.81 13.17
C ASP A 765 -16.35 -23.20 14.28
N LYS A 766 -17.62 -23.59 14.43
CA LYS A 766 -18.42 -23.24 15.63
C LYS A 766 -19.10 -24.41 16.31
#